data_AF-A0A316WG92-F1
#
_entry.id   AF-A0A316WG92-F1
#
_cell.length_a   1.000
_cell.length_b   1.000
_cell.length_c   1.000
_cell.angle_alpha   90.00
_cell.angle_beta   90.00
_cell.angle_gamma   90.00
#
_symmetry.space_group_name_H-M   'P 1'
#
loop_
_entity.id
_entity.type
_entity.pdbx_description
1 polymer ?
#
loop_
_entity_poly.entity_id
_entity_poly.type
_entity_poly.pdbx_seq_one_letter_code
_entity_poly.pdbx_strand_id
1 'polypeptide(L)'
;MAVLPENFPIDDLSTIERIQLEWFYSKFTEEYYSDYFFGHMMLAAYAAVPAYLTPDLLSKLWQNFGEYTWNEEKKFIHRMAIPDILLAPFCTQISYEVYQMDSDTRFRFLKWMNSDDKLWTLRKPFSIADIARFVEQYHNNPNDIITREGAKYLEIQKSEAQMYYNPKSVVNNYLKQLKELHENKVKNENEKNNEIVNLLETIEQARQKEDYVNHHDKNKTIFGSLFKSEELSLWKHSLLQNVHTLGNIITNNNIPDSLLSKSVERKENSIAITVEKKQTTLVSKFESALPSRKIALIIADSDTNITKIRKILEAFEEWNQYIIEVTKPISSKEENSLNAKYKITEKDHLLLYIHAKNARMHESHCYFQIYKETWISDSNISVIASEMNPLSFTLILDGALKATPYWMDTTKTGYSLFAFEQDEVIENLTVSQPNSTDCEELVKKLINDGQREAIRSVFVKTVFTNESTSLPNWIQNKQLIMMSNRETYFAPLGKASDEALRVQHLLRLSGKTNTRESQWQDQETDYALKKIAAELKINPNVYEVLPALQNLHKKNIQHQKPLFIFIFSDPEKMLTNLDREARSIRSYLLNSEIGLYNEVRFFKNREFKEIETFILHPDNRNRVQWIYYSGFDAQGSPNINGKVIDLTVWQHWLEFQNRIEMVILNTCNSKNLAWQLTQIGVKTAIGSNAMVMDNVGADFGIDMMKSITQEKYFFQIKNLIKQ
;
A
#
# COMPACT_ATOMS: atom_id res chain seq x y z
N MET A 1 -7.38 13.94 -25.54
CA MET A 1 -6.55 13.98 -24.32
C MET A 1 -6.30 15.43 -24.02
N ALA A 2 -6.75 15.92 -22.87
CA ALA A 2 -6.42 17.26 -22.43
C ALA A 2 -4.90 17.35 -22.26
N VAL A 3 -4.32 18.43 -22.75
CA VAL A 3 -2.89 18.72 -22.57
C VAL A 3 -2.84 19.78 -21.48
N LEU A 4 -2.06 19.55 -20.42
CA LEU A 4 -1.74 20.59 -19.44
C LEU A 4 -1.30 21.87 -20.18
N PRO A 5 -1.37 23.06 -19.54
CA PRO A 5 -0.89 24.29 -20.17
C PRO A 5 0.49 24.07 -20.81
N GLU A 6 0.72 24.61 -22.01
CA GLU A 6 1.86 24.25 -22.88
C GLU A 6 3.23 24.31 -22.18
N ASN A 7 3.37 25.19 -21.19
CA ASN A 7 4.60 25.39 -20.41
C ASN A 7 4.51 24.91 -18.96
N PHE A 8 3.46 24.17 -18.58
CA PHE A 8 3.39 23.55 -17.27
C PHE A 8 4.50 22.49 -17.17
N PRO A 9 5.33 22.51 -16.11
CA PRO A 9 6.44 21.58 -16.00
C PRO A 9 5.92 20.16 -15.78
N ILE A 10 6.24 19.26 -16.71
CA ILE A 10 5.85 17.84 -16.66
C ILE A 10 7.03 16.89 -16.48
N ASP A 11 8.26 17.43 -16.48
CA ASP A 11 9.48 16.66 -16.29
C ASP A 11 9.39 15.85 -15.00
N ASP A 12 9.84 14.61 -15.00
CA ASP A 12 9.83 13.67 -13.86
C ASP A 12 8.49 13.38 -13.17
N LEU A 13 7.34 13.84 -13.69
CA LEU A 13 6.04 13.36 -13.23
C LEU A 13 5.87 11.88 -13.60
N SER A 14 5.41 11.07 -12.66
CA SER A 14 4.98 9.71 -12.97
C SER A 14 3.79 9.75 -13.92
N THR A 15 3.56 8.65 -14.64
CA THR A 15 2.38 8.53 -15.52
C THR A 15 1.08 8.72 -14.73
N ILE A 16 1.05 8.35 -13.44
CA ILE A 16 -0.15 8.47 -12.60
C ILE A 16 -0.38 9.94 -12.22
N GLU A 17 0.64 10.64 -11.68
CA GLU A 17 0.52 12.06 -11.33
C GLU A 17 0.13 12.92 -12.52
N ARG A 18 0.74 12.64 -13.68
CA ARG A 18 0.40 13.33 -14.92
C ARG A 18 -1.07 13.15 -15.28
N ILE A 19 -1.60 11.93 -15.21
CA ILE A 19 -3.02 11.65 -15.48
C ILE A 19 -3.91 12.36 -14.46
N GLN A 20 -3.53 12.40 -13.18
CA GLN A 20 -4.30 13.09 -12.13
C GLN A 20 -4.36 14.61 -12.38
N LEU A 21 -3.23 15.21 -12.75
CA LEU A 21 -3.13 16.63 -13.10
C LEU A 21 -3.88 16.97 -14.39
N GLU A 22 -3.70 16.18 -15.46
CA GLU A 22 -4.44 16.34 -16.72
C GLU A 22 -5.94 16.21 -16.49
N TRP A 23 -6.38 15.27 -15.64
CA TRP A 23 -7.77 15.13 -15.25
C TRP A 23 -8.28 16.36 -14.50
N PHE A 24 -7.55 16.85 -13.49
CA PHE A 24 -7.94 18.04 -12.72
C PHE A 24 -8.05 19.29 -13.61
N TYR A 25 -7.05 19.50 -14.48
CA TYR A 25 -7.05 20.58 -15.45
C TYR A 25 -8.22 20.47 -16.44
N SER A 26 -8.40 19.32 -17.08
CA SER A 26 -9.52 19.05 -17.99
C SER A 26 -10.85 19.32 -17.29
N LYS A 27 -11.01 18.84 -16.06
CA LYS A 27 -12.27 18.90 -15.34
C LYS A 27 -12.63 20.34 -14.96
N PHE A 28 -11.73 21.04 -14.29
CA PHE A 28 -12.04 22.33 -13.68
C PHE A 28 -11.68 23.53 -14.54
N THR A 29 -10.81 23.35 -15.53
CA THR A 29 -10.42 24.41 -16.46
C THR A 29 -11.08 24.24 -17.82
N GLU A 30 -11.16 23.06 -18.41
CA GLU A 30 -11.73 22.89 -19.77
C GLU A 30 -13.23 22.61 -19.78
N GLU A 31 -13.71 21.63 -19.02
CA GLU A 31 -15.13 21.22 -19.04
C GLU A 31 -16.04 22.28 -18.42
N TYR A 32 -15.63 22.87 -17.29
CA TYR A 32 -16.36 23.95 -16.60
C TYR A 32 -15.81 25.34 -16.95
N TYR A 33 -15.13 25.49 -18.09
CA TYR A 33 -14.40 26.69 -18.48
C TYR A 33 -15.21 27.99 -18.37
N SER A 34 -16.52 27.95 -18.64
CA SER A 34 -17.40 29.13 -18.54
C SER A 34 -17.59 29.64 -17.12
N ASP A 35 -17.53 28.75 -16.13
CA ASP A 35 -17.94 29.04 -14.76
C ASP A 35 -16.73 29.28 -13.84
N TYR A 36 -15.61 28.61 -14.12
CA TYR A 36 -14.44 28.59 -13.24
C TYR A 36 -13.18 29.25 -13.84
N PHE A 37 -13.12 29.39 -15.16
CA PHE A 37 -11.96 29.91 -15.88
C PHE A 37 -10.67 29.19 -15.42
N PHE A 38 -9.61 29.95 -15.08
CA PHE A 38 -8.31 29.41 -14.63
C PHE A 38 -8.16 29.39 -13.10
N GLY A 39 -9.23 29.71 -12.37
CA GLY A 39 -9.13 29.99 -10.95
C GLY A 39 -8.68 28.79 -10.11
N HIS A 40 -9.13 27.58 -10.47
CA HIS A 40 -8.74 26.35 -9.79
C HIS A 40 -7.25 26.05 -9.91
N MET A 41 -6.65 26.29 -11.09
CA MET A 41 -5.21 26.12 -11.28
C MET A 41 -4.40 27.15 -10.48
N MET A 42 -4.88 28.40 -10.39
CA MET A 42 -4.25 29.44 -9.58
C MET A 42 -4.27 29.07 -8.08
N LEU A 43 -5.42 28.64 -7.56
CA LEU A 43 -5.52 28.28 -6.14
C LEU A 43 -4.76 26.99 -5.83
N ALA A 44 -4.71 26.02 -6.75
CA ALA A 44 -3.89 24.82 -6.60
C ALA A 44 -2.40 25.18 -6.51
N ALA A 45 -1.95 26.15 -7.32
CA ALA A 45 -0.59 26.66 -7.22
C ALA A 45 -0.31 27.32 -5.85
N TYR A 46 -1.23 28.16 -5.35
CA TYR A 46 -1.09 28.77 -4.03
C TYR A 46 -1.14 27.74 -2.89
N ALA A 47 -1.93 26.68 -3.04
CA ALA A 47 -2.01 25.56 -2.12
C ALA A 47 -0.72 24.72 -2.08
N ALA A 48 0.15 24.82 -3.09
CA ALA A 48 1.46 24.15 -3.08
C ALA A 48 2.49 24.84 -2.16
N VAL A 49 2.27 26.09 -1.75
CA VAL A 49 3.19 26.84 -0.89
C VAL A 49 3.27 26.27 0.54
N PRO A 50 2.17 26.13 1.31
CA PRO A 50 2.24 25.54 2.65
C PRO A 50 2.67 24.07 2.61
N ALA A 51 3.18 23.56 3.73
CA ALA A 51 3.55 22.14 3.86
C ALA A 51 2.32 21.25 3.95
N TYR A 52 1.30 21.72 4.68
CA TYR A 52 0.02 21.05 4.86
C TYR A 52 -1.13 22.02 4.58
N LEU A 53 -2.25 21.47 4.18
CA LEU A 53 -3.47 22.21 3.87
C LEU A 53 -4.55 21.88 4.90
N THR A 54 -5.34 22.88 5.24
CA THR A 54 -6.59 22.70 5.97
C THR A 54 -7.71 23.42 5.22
N PRO A 55 -8.97 23.04 5.37
CA PRO A 55 -10.09 23.77 4.79
C PRO A 55 -10.07 25.26 5.16
N ASP A 56 -9.73 25.58 6.41
CA ASP A 56 -9.62 26.97 6.86
C ASP A 56 -8.43 27.68 6.20
N LEU A 57 -7.22 27.12 6.23
CA LEU A 57 -6.04 27.74 5.60
C LEU A 57 -6.28 27.98 4.10
N LEU A 58 -6.83 27.00 3.38
CA LEU A 58 -7.11 27.15 1.95
C LEU A 58 -8.21 28.20 1.69
N SER A 59 -9.21 28.28 2.57
CA SER A 59 -10.21 29.35 2.54
C SER A 59 -9.58 30.73 2.77
N LYS A 60 -8.61 30.83 3.69
CA LYS A 60 -7.88 32.06 3.97
C LYS A 60 -6.97 32.47 2.81
N LEU A 61 -6.31 31.51 2.17
CA LEU A 61 -5.56 31.75 0.93
C LEU A 61 -6.48 32.27 -0.17
N TRP A 62 -7.62 31.63 -0.38
CA TRP A 62 -8.63 32.06 -1.35
C TRP A 62 -9.16 33.48 -1.05
N GLN A 63 -9.42 33.82 0.22
CA GLN A 63 -9.90 35.16 0.59
C GLN A 63 -8.87 36.26 0.31
N ASN A 64 -7.57 35.98 0.51
CA ASN A 64 -6.51 36.99 0.40
C ASN A 64 -5.85 37.04 -0.99
N PHE A 65 -5.88 35.93 -1.72
CA PHE A 65 -5.19 35.76 -3.02
C PHE A 65 -6.14 35.34 -4.14
N GLY A 66 -7.46 35.37 -3.93
CA GLY A 66 -8.46 34.89 -4.88
C GLY A 66 -8.65 35.75 -6.12
N GLU A 67 -8.08 36.96 -6.20
CA GLU A 67 -8.17 37.81 -7.39
C GLU A 67 -7.03 37.51 -8.38
N TYR A 68 -7.35 37.40 -9.67
CA TYR A 68 -6.37 37.27 -10.75
C TYR A 68 -6.87 37.93 -12.04
N THR A 69 -5.98 38.13 -13.01
CA THR A 69 -6.35 38.73 -14.31
C THR A 69 -6.62 37.66 -15.37
N TRP A 70 -7.75 37.73 -16.06
CA TRP A 70 -8.08 36.88 -17.20
C TRP A 70 -8.55 37.74 -18.37
N ASN A 71 -7.85 37.68 -19.51
CA ASN A 71 -8.12 38.52 -20.69
C ASN A 71 -8.28 40.00 -20.33
N GLU A 72 -7.34 40.54 -19.55
CA GLU A 72 -7.31 41.93 -19.05
C GLU A 72 -8.42 42.31 -18.04
N GLU A 73 -9.35 41.40 -17.75
CA GLU A 73 -10.37 41.59 -16.71
C GLU A 73 -9.93 40.99 -15.38
N LYS A 74 -10.30 41.64 -14.27
CA LYS A 74 -10.17 41.06 -12.95
C LYS A 74 -11.23 39.98 -12.75
N LYS A 75 -10.80 38.78 -12.38
CA LYS A 75 -11.66 37.65 -12.01
C LYS A 75 -11.35 37.22 -10.58
N PHE A 76 -12.33 36.59 -9.96
CA PHE A 76 -12.18 35.97 -8.65
C PHE A 76 -12.23 34.46 -8.81
N ILE A 77 -11.36 33.74 -8.10
CA ILE A 77 -11.35 32.28 -8.06
C ILE A 77 -12.70 31.81 -7.50
N HIS A 78 -13.33 30.82 -8.14
CA HIS A 78 -14.60 30.31 -7.66
C HIS A 78 -14.44 29.59 -6.31
N ARG A 79 -15.35 29.83 -5.35
CA ARG A 79 -15.27 29.27 -3.99
C ARG A 79 -15.25 27.74 -3.92
N MET A 80 -15.78 27.06 -4.94
CA MET A 80 -15.74 25.59 -5.04
C MET A 80 -14.32 25.05 -5.28
N ALA A 81 -13.38 25.89 -5.70
CA ALA A 81 -11.98 25.48 -5.83
C ALA A 81 -11.40 24.99 -4.50
N ILE A 82 -11.90 25.46 -3.34
CA ILE A 82 -11.44 24.99 -2.03
C ILE A 82 -11.72 23.48 -1.84
N PRO A 83 -12.99 23.00 -1.84
CA PRO A 83 -13.25 21.57 -1.73
C PRO A 83 -12.71 20.77 -2.92
N ASP A 84 -12.73 21.33 -4.15
CA ASP A 84 -12.25 20.62 -5.34
C ASP A 84 -10.75 20.32 -5.28
N ILE A 85 -9.93 21.22 -4.71
CA ILE A 85 -8.49 20.98 -4.51
C ILE A 85 -8.24 19.98 -3.40
N LEU A 86 -8.96 20.07 -2.27
CA LEU A 86 -8.78 19.13 -1.15
C LEU A 86 -9.19 17.69 -1.52
N LEU A 87 -10.16 17.55 -2.43
CA LEU A 87 -10.64 16.27 -2.95
C LEU A 87 -9.94 15.86 -4.26
N ALA A 88 -8.98 16.65 -4.75
CA ALA A 88 -8.24 16.32 -5.94
C ALA A 88 -7.42 15.04 -5.73
N PRO A 89 -7.23 14.18 -6.76
CA PRO A 89 -6.48 12.93 -6.63
C PRO A 89 -5.02 13.07 -6.19
N PHE A 90 -4.45 14.28 -6.30
CA PHE A 90 -3.10 14.63 -5.86
C PHE A 90 -3.08 15.26 -4.45
N CYS A 91 -4.21 15.28 -3.73
CA CYS A 91 -4.32 15.71 -2.34
C CYS A 91 -4.83 14.55 -1.49
N THR A 92 -4.11 14.23 -0.41
CA THR A 92 -4.46 13.15 0.52
C THR A 92 -4.67 13.69 1.92
N GLN A 93 -5.74 13.26 2.57
CA GLN A 93 -5.97 13.56 3.99
C GLN A 93 -5.02 12.71 4.86
N ILE A 94 -4.22 13.36 5.69
CA ILE A 94 -3.21 12.71 6.56
C ILE A 94 -3.57 12.75 8.06
N SER A 95 -4.48 13.64 8.45
CA SER A 95 -5.09 13.73 9.79
C SER A 95 -6.49 14.34 9.63
N TYR A 96 -7.28 14.39 10.69
CA TYR A 96 -8.59 15.04 10.66
C TYR A 96 -8.46 16.48 10.14
N GLU A 97 -9.08 16.79 9.00
CA GLU A 97 -9.01 18.10 8.32
C GLU A 97 -7.60 18.61 7.93
N VAL A 98 -6.59 17.75 7.93
CA VAL A 98 -5.23 18.09 7.47
C VAL A 98 -4.91 17.27 6.23
N TYR A 99 -4.56 17.97 5.16
CA TYR A 99 -4.32 17.42 3.84
C TYR A 99 -2.88 17.71 3.41
N GLN A 100 -2.37 16.85 2.55
CA GLN A 100 -1.05 16.99 1.94
C GLN A 100 -1.19 16.86 0.44
N MET A 101 -0.58 17.79 -0.30
CA MET A 101 -0.42 17.68 -1.74
C MET A 101 0.75 16.74 -2.04
N ASP A 102 0.56 15.83 -2.99
CA ASP A 102 1.59 14.96 -3.53
C ASP A 102 2.87 15.74 -3.83
N SER A 103 4.03 15.21 -3.43
CA SER A 103 5.28 15.96 -3.44
C SER A 103 5.68 16.41 -4.84
N ASP A 104 5.57 15.52 -5.83
CA ASP A 104 6.00 15.82 -7.20
C ASP A 104 5.05 16.83 -7.84
N THR A 105 3.75 16.64 -7.66
CA THR A 105 2.70 17.58 -8.09
C THR A 105 2.91 18.97 -7.47
N ARG A 106 3.12 19.03 -6.16
CA ARG A 106 3.41 20.25 -5.41
C ARG A 106 4.64 20.97 -5.99
N PHE A 107 5.71 20.24 -6.27
CA PHE A 107 6.91 20.82 -6.87
C PHE A 107 6.68 21.37 -8.27
N ARG A 108 5.82 20.75 -9.09
CA ARG A 108 5.49 21.28 -10.42
C ARG A 108 4.73 22.60 -10.35
N PHE A 109 3.79 22.72 -9.43
CA PHE A 109 3.13 24.01 -9.18
C PHE A 109 4.13 25.09 -8.74
N LEU A 110 5.01 24.80 -7.78
CA LEU A 110 6.02 25.76 -7.33
C LEU A 110 6.99 26.16 -8.45
N LYS A 111 7.44 25.21 -9.28
CA LYS A 111 8.30 25.49 -10.46
C LYS A 111 7.57 26.37 -11.47
N TRP A 112 6.29 26.10 -11.72
CA TRP A 112 5.49 26.91 -12.62
C TRP A 112 5.27 28.33 -12.09
N MET A 113 5.04 28.49 -10.78
CA MET A 113 4.88 29.80 -10.13
C MET A 113 6.11 30.70 -10.27
N ASN A 114 7.30 30.11 -10.35
CA ASN A 114 8.59 30.79 -10.52
C ASN A 114 9.08 30.84 -11.97
N SER A 115 8.30 30.34 -12.92
CA SER A 115 8.68 30.35 -14.33
C SER A 115 8.35 31.70 -15.00
N ASP A 116 9.08 32.02 -16.07
CA ASP A 116 8.75 33.14 -16.97
C ASP A 116 7.60 32.78 -17.94
N ASP A 117 6.74 31.84 -17.57
CA ASP A 117 5.62 31.41 -18.41
C ASP A 117 4.67 32.59 -18.68
N LYS A 118 4.43 32.85 -19.97
CA LYS A 118 3.56 33.94 -20.41
C LYS A 118 2.14 33.76 -19.91
N LEU A 119 1.62 32.53 -19.89
CA LEU A 119 0.25 32.29 -19.43
C LEU A 119 0.11 32.62 -17.95
N TRP A 120 1.05 32.16 -17.11
CA TRP A 120 1.10 32.48 -15.68
C TRP A 120 1.27 33.99 -15.43
N THR A 121 2.29 34.63 -16.02
CA THR A 121 2.59 36.05 -15.80
C THR A 121 1.47 36.99 -16.24
N LEU A 122 0.75 36.67 -17.33
CA LEU A 122 -0.44 37.41 -17.78
C LEU A 122 -1.58 37.40 -16.74
N ARG A 123 -1.60 36.43 -15.81
CA ARG A 123 -2.59 36.40 -14.72
C ARG A 123 -2.29 37.34 -13.57
N LYS A 124 -1.13 38.00 -13.57
CA LYS A 124 -0.62 38.83 -12.46
C LYS A 124 -0.73 38.09 -11.11
N PRO A 125 -0.15 36.88 -11.00
CA PRO A 125 -0.23 36.06 -9.80
C PRO A 125 0.50 36.71 -8.63
N PHE A 126 0.11 36.36 -7.42
CA PHE A 126 0.89 36.69 -6.23
C PHE A 126 2.18 35.88 -6.20
N SER A 127 3.26 36.48 -5.68
CA SER A 127 4.54 35.78 -5.59
C SER A 127 4.50 34.68 -4.52
N ILE A 128 5.33 33.65 -4.68
CA ILE A 128 5.51 32.61 -3.65
C ILE A 128 5.86 33.24 -2.30
N ALA A 129 6.69 34.28 -2.29
CA ALA A 129 7.10 34.98 -1.07
C ALA A 129 5.93 35.67 -0.36
N ASP A 130 4.97 36.23 -1.10
CA ASP A 130 3.80 36.90 -0.50
C ASP A 130 2.86 35.88 0.15
N ILE A 131 2.62 34.77 -0.54
CA ILE A 131 1.80 33.66 -0.03
C ILE A 131 2.47 33.03 1.19
N ALA A 132 3.78 32.83 1.13
CA ALA A 132 4.54 32.25 2.23
C ALA A 132 4.52 33.14 3.48
N ARG A 133 4.70 34.46 3.34
CA ARG A 133 4.54 35.40 4.48
C ARG A 133 3.15 35.32 5.09
N PHE A 134 2.12 35.19 4.26
CA PHE A 134 0.76 35.03 4.75
C PHE A 134 0.56 33.71 5.50
N VAL A 135 1.07 32.58 4.98
CA VAL A 135 1.00 31.27 5.65
C VAL A 135 1.66 31.33 7.03
N GLU A 136 2.80 31.99 7.15
CA GLU A 136 3.45 32.18 8.44
C GLU A 136 2.63 33.08 9.37
N GLN A 137 2.11 34.20 8.88
CA GLN A 137 1.24 35.10 9.65
C GLN A 137 -0.02 34.39 10.15
N TYR A 138 -0.65 33.56 9.32
CA TYR A 138 -1.80 32.74 9.70
C TYR A 138 -1.47 31.84 10.91
N HIS A 139 -0.32 31.17 10.87
CA HIS A 139 0.13 30.29 11.95
C HIS A 139 0.72 31.03 13.17
N ASN A 140 1.00 32.33 13.06
CA ASN A 140 1.35 33.17 14.21
C ASN A 140 0.12 33.61 15.01
N ASN A 141 -1.08 33.50 14.43
CA ASN A 141 -2.33 33.75 15.12
C ASN A 141 -2.90 32.44 15.69
N PRO A 142 -3.65 32.48 16.80
CA PRO A 142 -4.35 31.31 17.31
C PRO A 142 -5.26 30.70 16.24
N ASN A 143 -5.12 29.40 16.00
CA ASN A 143 -6.03 28.60 15.20
C ASN A 143 -6.16 27.21 15.83
N ASP A 144 -7.33 26.59 15.69
CA ASP A 144 -7.67 25.34 16.38
C ASP A 144 -6.79 24.17 15.95
N ILE A 145 -6.23 24.24 14.73
CA ILE A 145 -5.34 23.23 14.16
C ILE A 145 -4.04 23.12 14.96
N ILE A 146 -3.45 24.25 15.38
CA ILE A 146 -2.23 24.23 16.21
C ILE A 146 -2.47 23.52 17.54
N THR A 147 -3.62 23.74 18.17
CA THR A 147 -3.98 23.07 19.43
C THR A 147 -4.11 21.57 19.25
N ARG A 148 -4.61 21.13 18.09
CA ARG A 148 -4.82 19.71 17.76
C ARG A 148 -3.55 18.99 17.32
N GLU A 149 -2.82 19.54 16.37
CA GLU A 149 -1.65 18.90 15.75
C GLU A 149 -0.33 19.17 16.50
N GLY A 150 -0.34 20.16 17.39
CA GLY A 150 0.78 20.48 18.28
C GLY A 150 1.93 21.26 17.64
N ALA A 151 3.04 21.36 18.39
CA ALA A 151 4.17 22.21 18.05
C ALA A 151 4.92 21.78 16.76
N LYS A 152 4.99 20.48 16.49
CA LYS A 152 5.69 19.95 15.31
C LYS A 152 5.03 20.41 14.00
N TYR A 153 3.70 20.37 13.92
CA TYR A 153 2.94 20.90 12.79
C TYR A 153 3.26 22.39 12.55
N LEU A 154 3.22 23.18 13.63
CA LEU A 154 3.50 24.60 13.59
C LEU A 154 4.92 24.91 13.11
N GLU A 155 5.91 24.17 13.61
CA GLU A 155 7.31 24.32 13.21
C GLU A 155 7.54 23.99 11.74
N ILE A 156 6.93 22.92 11.22
CA ILE A 156 7.01 22.53 9.82
C ILE A 156 6.40 23.62 8.93
N GLN A 157 5.18 24.08 9.24
CA GLN A 157 4.50 25.12 8.45
C GLN A 157 5.28 26.44 8.42
N LYS A 158 5.82 26.87 9.58
CA LYS A 158 6.64 28.08 9.66
C LYS A 158 7.95 27.94 8.90
N SER A 159 8.66 26.83 9.09
CA SER A 159 9.93 26.59 8.42
C SER A 159 9.74 26.52 6.90
N GLU A 160 8.71 25.82 6.44
CA GLU A 160 8.36 25.72 5.02
C GLU A 160 8.02 27.09 4.42
N ALA A 161 7.22 27.90 5.10
CA ALA A 161 6.93 29.25 4.66
C ALA A 161 8.18 30.15 4.61
N GLN A 162 8.96 30.16 5.70
CA GLN A 162 10.18 30.96 5.81
C GLN A 162 11.23 30.61 4.74
N MET A 163 11.26 29.36 4.26
CA MET A 163 12.18 28.95 3.21
C MET A 163 12.06 29.80 1.92
N TYR A 164 10.86 30.26 1.58
CA TYR A 164 10.64 30.99 0.33
C TYR A 164 11.02 32.47 0.36
N TYR A 165 11.09 33.08 1.55
CA TYR A 165 11.34 34.53 1.66
C TYR A 165 12.47 34.89 2.66
N ASN A 166 12.85 33.98 3.57
CA ASN A 166 13.95 34.12 4.51
C ASN A 166 14.68 32.79 4.77
N PRO A 167 15.21 32.12 3.72
CA PRO A 167 15.92 30.84 3.85
C PRO A 167 17.11 30.88 4.82
N LYS A 168 17.77 32.03 4.99
CA LYS A 168 18.86 32.22 5.98
C LYS A 168 18.40 31.93 7.41
N SER A 169 17.19 32.38 7.77
CA SER A 169 16.64 32.12 9.10
C SER A 169 16.39 30.64 9.34
N VAL A 170 15.88 29.93 8.32
CA VAL A 170 15.63 28.48 8.39
C VAL A 170 16.94 27.71 8.54
N VAL A 171 17.96 28.04 7.74
CA VAL A 171 19.30 27.44 7.87
C VAL A 171 19.88 27.68 9.26
N ASN A 172 19.79 28.91 9.78
CA ASN A 172 20.28 29.22 11.12
C ASN A 172 19.54 28.44 12.20
N ASN A 173 18.24 28.20 12.04
CA ASN A 173 17.46 27.37 12.94
C ASN A 173 17.93 25.90 12.88
N TYR A 174 18.11 25.33 11.69
CA TYR A 174 18.64 23.96 11.55
C TYR A 174 20.05 23.81 12.10
N LEU A 175 20.94 24.79 11.86
CA LEU A 175 22.27 24.81 12.46
C LEU A 175 22.21 24.90 13.99
N LYS A 176 21.28 25.69 14.54
CA LYS A 176 21.05 25.76 15.98
C LYS A 176 20.56 24.42 16.54
N GLN A 177 19.60 23.77 15.88
CA GLN A 177 19.11 22.45 16.28
C GLN A 177 20.21 21.39 16.21
N LEU A 178 21.04 21.38 15.16
CA LEU A 178 22.20 20.49 15.07
C LEU A 178 23.17 20.69 16.24
N LYS A 179 23.41 21.94 16.65
CA LYS A 179 24.25 22.26 17.82
C LYS A 179 23.62 21.82 19.13
N GLU A 180 22.33 22.08 19.34
CA GLU A 180 21.62 21.67 20.55
C GLU A 180 21.60 20.14 20.67
N LEU A 181 21.34 19.44 19.56
CA LEU A 181 21.46 17.99 19.48
C LEU A 181 22.88 17.55 19.81
N HIS A 182 23.91 18.23 19.30
CA HIS A 182 25.31 17.93 19.61
C HIS A 182 25.66 18.09 21.10
N GLU A 183 25.21 19.16 21.73
CA GLU A 183 25.57 19.53 23.10
C GLU A 183 24.76 18.77 24.15
N ASN A 184 23.66 18.12 23.77
CA ASN A 184 22.82 17.36 24.67
C ASN A 184 23.55 16.12 25.23
N LYS A 185 23.93 16.19 26.51
CA LYS A 185 24.61 15.12 27.25
C LYS A 185 23.66 14.11 27.90
N VAL A 186 22.35 14.34 27.84
CA VAL A 186 21.33 13.54 28.56
C VAL A 186 20.82 12.38 27.71
N LYS A 187 20.81 12.51 26.39
CA LYS A 187 20.36 11.47 25.44
C LYS A 187 21.45 10.46 25.14
N ASN A 188 21.08 9.21 24.86
CA ASN A 188 22.04 8.20 24.40
C ASN A 188 22.58 8.57 22.98
N GLU A 189 23.79 8.13 22.63
CA GLU A 189 24.43 8.51 21.36
C GLU A 189 23.66 8.04 20.11
N ASN A 190 22.98 6.89 20.14
CA ASN A 190 22.20 6.39 19.02
C ASN A 190 20.91 7.21 18.80
N GLU A 191 20.20 7.57 19.87
CA GLU A 191 19.02 8.45 19.79
C GLU A 191 19.40 9.82 19.21
N LYS A 192 20.52 10.36 19.67
CA LYS A 192 21.11 11.61 19.18
C LYS A 192 21.45 11.51 17.69
N ASN A 193 22.10 10.42 17.26
CA ASN A 193 22.46 10.20 15.87
C ASN A 193 21.22 10.08 14.97
N ASN A 194 20.17 9.39 15.42
CA ASN A 194 18.92 9.29 14.66
C ASN A 194 18.22 10.65 14.49
N GLU A 195 18.15 11.45 15.56
CA GLU A 195 17.59 12.81 15.49
C GLU A 195 18.39 13.71 14.54
N ILE A 196 19.72 13.58 14.54
CA ILE A 196 20.58 14.29 13.61
C ILE A 196 20.33 13.82 12.16
N VAL A 197 20.22 12.52 11.90
CA VAL A 197 19.96 11.99 10.56
C VAL A 197 18.65 12.54 10.01
N ASN A 198 17.58 12.51 10.83
CA ASN A 198 16.28 13.09 10.46
C ASN A 198 16.40 14.59 10.15
N LEU A 199 17.19 15.33 10.93
CA LEU A 199 17.43 16.75 10.67
C LEU A 199 18.24 16.96 9.37
N LEU A 200 19.23 16.12 9.07
CA LEU A 200 19.98 16.16 7.81
C LEU A 200 19.11 15.78 6.60
N GLU A 201 18.13 14.90 6.78
CA GLU A 201 17.11 14.62 5.76
C GLU A 201 16.23 15.81 5.49
N THR A 202 15.79 16.49 6.54
CA THR A 202 15.03 17.74 6.44
C THR A 202 15.84 18.82 5.72
N ILE A 203 17.13 18.97 6.04
CA ILE A 203 18.04 19.91 5.38
C ILE A 203 18.23 19.56 3.90
N GLU A 204 18.36 18.28 3.57
CA GLU A 204 18.51 17.83 2.17
C GLU A 204 17.24 18.10 1.35
N GLN A 205 16.06 17.85 1.92
CA GLN A 205 14.79 18.19 1.29
C GLN A 205 14.65 19.70 1.08
N ALA A 206 15.01 20.49 2.10
CA ALA A 206 15.05 21.95 2.02
C ALA A 206 16.01 22.44 0.94
N ARG A 207 17.19 21.83 0.82
CA ARG A 207 18.17 22.12 -0.23
C ARG A 207 17.62 21.83 -1.62
N GLN A 208 17.07 20.64 -1.83
CA GLN A 208 16.46 20.26 -3.11
C GLN A 208 15.37 21.27 -3.49
N LYS A 209 14.49 21.63 -2.55
CA LYS A 209 13.47 22.67 -2.74
C LYS A 209 14.08 24.00 -3.18
N GLU A 210 15.12 24.47 -2.51
CA GLU A 210 15.77 25.74 -2.86
C GLU A 210 16.45 25.69 -4.23
N ASP A 211 17.15 24.60 -4.55
CA ASP A 211 17.80 24.37 -5.85
C ASP A 211 16.76 24.37 -6.99
N TYR A 212 15.57 23.82 -6.74
CA TYR A 212 14.45 23.82 -7.69
C TYR A 212 13.79 25.19 -7.84
N VAL A 213 13.51 25.88 -6.73
CA VAL A 213 12.87 27.21 -6.71
C VAL A 213 13.78 28.26 -7.35
N ASN A 214 15.10 28.15 -7.19
CA ASN A 214 16.09 29.13 -7.65
C ASN A 214 16.95 28.63 -8.82
N HIS A 215 16.47 27.67 -9.62
CA HIS A 215 17.26 27.05 -10.70
C HIS A 215 17.92 28.05 -11.68
N HIS A 216 17.31 29.22 -11.89
CA HIS A 216 17.81 30.26 -12.78
C HIS A 216 18.92 31.15 -12.18
N ASP A 217 19.17 31.08 -10.87
CA ASP A 217 20.17 31.91 -10.18
C ASP A 217 20.90 31.10 -9.09
N LYS A 218 21.87 30.28 -9.53
CA LYS A 218 22.72 29.46 -8.64
C LYS A 218 23.48 30.27 -7.57
N ASN A 219 23.58 31.60 -7.71
CA ASN A 219 24.19 32.45 -6.71
C ASN A 219 23.25 32.80 -5.55
N LYS A 220 21.96 32.43 -5.62
CA LYS A 220 20.95 32.65 -4.57
C LYS A 220 20.69 31.44 -3.66
N THR A 221 21.24 30.26 -3.96
CA THR A 221 21.02 29.05 -3.15
C THR A 221 21.86 29.07 -1.87
N ILE A 222 21.24 29.40 -0.74
CA ILE A 222 21.90 29.45 0.57
C ILE A 222 22.18 28.05 1.09
N PHE A 223 21.23 27.12 1.00
CA PHE A 223 21.40 25.71 1.38
C PHE A 223 22.44 25.04 0.48
N GLY A 224 22.36 25.21 -0.84
CA GLY A 224 23.33 24.63 -1.78
C GLY A 224 24.77 25.10 -1.52
N SER A 225 24.94 26.33 -1.02
CA SER A 225 26.25 26.88 -0.66
C SER A 225 26.81 26.40 0.69
N LEU A 226 25.94 26.00 1.62
CA LEU A 226 26.29 25.62 2.99
C LEU A 226 26.30 24.10 3.22
N PHE A 227 25.50 23.37 2.44
CA PHE A 227 25.34 21.93 2.57
C PHE A 227 25.43 21.28 1.19
N LYS A 228 26.63 20.85 0.76
CA LYS A 228 26.74 20.14 -0.52
C LYS A 228 26.08 18.77 -0.41
N SER A 229 25.41 18.33 -1.47
CA SER A 229 24.76 17.00 -1.54
C SER A 229 25.67 15.87 -1.07
N GLU A 230 26.89 15.86 -1.60
CA GLU A 230 27.89 14.84 -1.31
C GLU A 230 28.29 14.85 0.17
N GLU A 231 28.44 16.05 0.76
CA GLU A 231 28.78 16.25 2.16
C GLU A 231 27.63 15.81 3.09
N LEU A 232 26.38 16.16 2.78
CA LEU A 232 25.21 15.70 3.53
C LEU A 232 25.06 14.18 3.48
N SER A 233 25.22 13.57 2.31
CA SER A 233 25.22 12.11 2.15
C SER A 233 26.36 11.46 2.94
N LEU A 234 27.56 12.05 2.91
CA LEU A 234 28.71 11.61 3.71
C LEU A 234 28.42 11.69 5.21
N TRP A 235 27.81 12.78 5.69
CA TRP A 235 27.49 12.97 7.11
C TRP A 235 26.42 12.00 7.59
N LYS A 236 25.32 11.84 6.82
CA LYS A 236 24.28 10.85 7.10
C LYS A 236 24.89 9.45 7.20
N HIS A 237 25.71 9.08 6.21
CA HIS A 237 26.36 7.78 6.19
C HIS A 237 27.32 7.59 7.37
N SER A 238 28.11 8.61 7.72
CA SER A 238 29.06 8.56 8.83
C SER A 238 28.39 8.40 10.20
N LEU A 239 27.26 9.08 10.41
CA LEU A 239 26.48 9.03 11.65
C LEU A 239 25.70 7.71 11.78
N LEU A 240 25.09 7.25 10.69
CA LEU A 240 24.39 5.95 10.66
C LEU A 240 25.36 4.76 10.87
N GLN A 241 26.63 4.91 10.50
CA GLN A 241 27.65 3.88 10.69
C GLN A 241 28.36 3.96 12.05
N ASN A 242 28.02 4.91 12.94
CA ASN A 242 28.72 5.20 14.20
C ASN A 242 30.25 5.40 14.04
N VAL A 243 30.72 5.79 12.85
CA VAL A 243 32.15 5.96 12.54
C VAL A 243 32.69 7.28 13.12
N HIS A 244 31.82 8.29 13.24
CA HIS A 244 32.13 9.59 13.81
C HIS A 244 31.02 10.08 14.73
N THR A 245 31.37 10.67 15.87
CA THR A 245 30.45 11.53 16.59
C THR A 245 30.30 12.84 15.80
N LEU A 246 29.13 13.51 15.89
CA LEU A 246 28.92 14.81 15.25
C LEU A 246 30.04 15.82 15.60
N GLY A 247 30.68 15.66 16.77
CA GLY A 247 31.83 16.47 17.20
C GLY A 247 33.03 16.32 16.27
N ASN A 248 33.31 15.12 15.77
CA ASN A 248 34.37 14.87 14.79
C ASN A 248 34.03 15.42 13.40
N ILE A 249 32.74 15.42 13.03
CA ILE A 249 32.27 15.96 11.74
C ILE A 249 32.32 17.49 11.74
N ILE A 250 31.91 18.13 12.85
CA ILE A 250 31.94 19.58 13.02
C ILE A 250 33.39 20.10 13.12
N THR A 251 34.27 19.40 13.84
CA THR A 251 35.68 19.80 14.00
C THR A 251 36.54 19.55 12.76
N ASN A 252 36.29 18.48 11.98
CA ASN A 252 37.11 18.17 10.81
C ASN A 252 36.65 18.88 9.51
N ASN A 253 35.39 19.30 9.39
CA ASN A 253 34.89 19.93 8.16
C ASN A 253 34.99 21.46 8.13
N ASN A 254 35.68 22.09 9.09
CA ASN A 254 35.80 23.55 9.19
C ASN A 254 34.48 24.23 8.82
N ILE A 255 33.39 23.98 9.56
CA ILE A 255 32.31 24.97 9.61
C ILE A 255 32.98 26.17 10.27
N PRO A 256 33.40 27.21 9.53
CA PRO A 256 34.31 28.18 10.09
C PRO A 256 33.59 28.90 11.23
N ASP A 257 34.24 29.10 12.37
CA ASP A 257 33.72 29.95 13.45
C ASP A 257 33.36 31.37 12.94
N SER A 258 33.93 31.78 11.79
CA SER A 258 33.62 33.01 11.06
C SER A 258 32.22 33.04 10.40
N LEU A 259 31.53 31.91 10.26
CA LEU A 259 30.11 31.88 9.88
C LEU A 259 29.18 32.15 11.09
N LEU A 260 29.71 32.01 12.31
CA LEU A 260 29.02 32.29 13.57
C LEU A 260 29.35 33.68 14.15
N SER A 261 30.38 34.34 13.64
CA SER A 261 30.73 35.72 14.00
C SER A 261 31.32 36.46 12.79
N LYS A 262 30.61 37.53 12.37
CA LYS A 262 30.81 38.46 11.23
C LYS A 262 32.09 38.36 10.35
N SER A 263 31.80 38.43 9.04
CA SER A 263 32.55 39.02 7.89
C SER A 263 33.83 38.36 7.31
N VAL A 264 33.64 37.82 6.08
CA VAL A 264 34.48 37.81 4.84
C VAL A 264 35.93 37.26 4.87
N GLU A 265 36.22 36.16 4.16
CA GLU A 265 36.96 36.05 2.86
C GLU A 265 37.30 34.58 2.54
N ARG A 266 37.06 34.16 1.29
CA ARG A 266 37.30 32.80 0.77
C ARG A 266 38.77 32.60 0.41
N LYS A 267 39.35 31.47 0.82
CA LYS A 267 40.43 30.77 0.07
C LYS A 267 40.07 29.30 -0.09
N GLU A 268 39.98 28.88 -1.35
CA GLU A 268 39.76 27.51 -1.77
C GLU A 268 41.02 26.67 -1.52
N ASN A 269 40.90 25.60 -0.74
CA ASN A 269 41.84 24.49 -0.75
C ASN A 269 41.02 23.20 -0.83
N SER A 270 40.89 22.63 -2.03
CA SER A 270 40.31 21.31 -2.23
C SER A 270 41.37 20.24 -2.00
N ILE A 271 41.21 19.43 -0.96
CA ILE A 271 41.98 18.20 -0.75
C ILE A 271 41.23 17.07 -1.46
N ALA A 272 41.88 16.42 -2.43
CA ALA A 272 41.33 15.24 -3.09
C ALA A 272 41.49 14.01 -2.18
N ILE A 273 40.39 13.48 -1.65
CA ILE A 273 40.36 12.21 -0.93
C ILE A 273 39.99 11.11 -1.93
N THR A 274 40.92 10.18 -2.15
CA THR A 274 40.66 8.96 -2.93
C THR A 274 40.19 7.88 -1.96
N VAL A 275 38.88 7.58 -1.96
CA VAL A 275 38.31 6.53 -1.09
C VAL A 275 38.13 5.24 -1.89
N GLU A 276 38.78 4.17 -1.43
CA GLU A 276 38.58 2.81 -1.97
C GLU A 276 37.15 2.31 -1.71
N LYS A 277 36.41 2.01 -2.79
CA LYS A 277 35.04 1.48 -2.83
C LYS A 277 34.90 0.03 -2.29
N LYS A 278 35.25 -0.26 -1.04
CA LYS A 278 35.15 -1.64 -0.51
C LYS A 278 34.32 -1.89 0.75
N GLN A 279 33.75 -0.88 1.41
CA GLN A 279 33.13 -1.08 2.74
C GLN A 279 31.63 -0.81 2.89
N THR A 280 30.91 -0.40 1.83
CA THR A 280 29.43 -0.29 1.83
C THR A 280 28.71 -1.63 2.06
N THR A 281 29.41 -2.75 1.95
CA THR A 281 28.84 -4.08 2.21
C THR A 281 28.79 -4.47 3.69
N LEU A 282 29.50 -3.84 4.63
CA LEU A 282 29.67 -4.45 5.97
C LEU A 282 28.59 -4.09 7.00
N VAL A 283 28.09 -2.85 7.01
CA VAL A 283 27.05 -2.42 7.97
C VAL A 283 25.65 -2.84 7.55
N SER A 284 25.32 -2.75 6.26
CA SER A 284 24.10 -3.37 5.73
C SER A 284 24.10 -4.88 5.92
N LYS A 285 25.28 -5.54 5.82
CA LYS A 285 25.44 -6.95 6.21
C LYS A 285 25.34 -7.18 7.72
N PHE A 286 25.74 -6.24 8.57
CA PHE A 286 25.64 -6.38 10.03
C PHE A 286 24.21 -6.17 10.53
N GLU A 287 23.52 -5.18 9.99
CA GLU A 287 22.13 -4.90 10.30
C GLU A 287 21.17 -5.89 9.63
N SER A 288 21.51 -6.44 8.47
CA SER A 288 20.84 -7.62 7.91
C SER A 288 21.26 -8.93 8.60
N ALA A 289 22.34 -8.93 9.38
CA ALA A 289 22.77 -10.11 10.16
C ALA A 289 22.13 -10.19 11.54
N LEU A 290 21.48 -9.13 12.03
CA LEU A 290 20.61 -9.26 13.19
C LEU A 290 19.39 -10.09 12.79
N PRO A 291 19.18 -11.26 13.39
CA PRO A 291 18.07 -12.12 13.02
C PRO A 291 16.74 -11.43 13.34
N SER A 292 15.81 -11.45 12.39
CA SER A 292 14.42 -11.05 12.60
C SER A 292 13.82 -11.84 13.76
N ARG A 293 13.23 -11.16 14.75
CA ARG A 293 12.55 -11.87 15.85
C ARG A 293 11.14 -12.24 15.44
N LYS A 294 10.62 -13.34 15.97
CA LYS A 294 9.19 -13.69 15.89
C LYS A 294 8.57 -13.46 17.25
N ILE A 295 7.60 -12.55 17.30
CA ILE A 295 6.98 -12.07 18.53
C ILE A 295 5.51 -12.45 18.46
N ALA A 296 5.03 -13.17 19.48
CA ALA A 296 3.62 -13.52 19.61
C ALA A 296 3.00 -12.71 20.75
N LEU A 297 1.96 -11.94 20.45
CA LEU A 297 1.15 -11.19 21.40
C LEU A 297 -0.20 -11.89 21.54
N ILE A 298 -0.56 -12.28 22.77
CA ILE A 298 -1.81 -13.01 23.04
C ILE A 298 -2.70 -12.13 23.92
N ILE A 299 -3.89 -11.83 23.42
CA ILE A 299 -4.96 -11.13 24.13
C ILE A 299 -6.15 -12.09 24.22
N ALA A 300 -6.64 -12.39 25.43
CA ALA A 300 -7.82 -13.25 25.58
C ALA A 300 -8.68 -12.88 26.79
N ASP A 301 -9.93 -13.35 26.74
CA ASP A 301 -10.94 -13.22 27.80
C ASP A 301 -10.63 -13.98 29.11
N SER A 302 -9.73 -14.96 29.06
CA SER A 302 -9.42 -15.85 30.16
C SER A 302 -8.00 -16.44 30.09
N ASP A 303 -7.41 -16.70 31.26
CA ASP A 303 -6.09 -17.33 31.40
C ASP A 303 -6.02 -18.73 30.77
N THR A 304 -7.17 -19.43 30.73
CA THR A 304 -7.28 -20.74 30.08
C THR A 304 -6.97 -20.65 28.59
N ASN A 305 -7.57 -19.69 27.87
CA ASN A 305 -7.35 -19.52 26.44
C ASN A 305 -5.91 -19.07 26.14
N ILE A 306 -5.37 -18.17 26.95
CA ILE A 306 -3.95 -17.78 26.88
C ILE A 306 -3.04 -18.99 27.05
N THR A 307 -3.26 -19.81 28.06
CA THR A 307 -2.44 -21.00 28.35
C THR A 307 -2.47 -22.00 27.18
N LYS A 308 -3.61 -22.17 26.53
CA LYS A 308 -3.74 -23.08 25.38
C LYS A 308 -2.94 -22.60 24.18
N ILE A 309 -3.09 -21.33 23.79
CA ILE A 309 -2.35 -20.75 22.66
C ILE A 309 -0.85 -20.65 22.97
N ARG A 310 -0.48 -20.30 24.21
CA ARG A 310 0.91 -20.32 24.67
C ARG A 310 1.53 -21.70 24.46
N LYS A 311 0.88 -22.78 24.92
CA LYS A 311 1.39 -24.15 24.75
C LYS A 311 1.59 -24.53 23.28
N ILE A 312 0.73 -24.04 22.39
CA ILE A 312 0.88 -24.25 20.95
C ILE A 312 2.14 -23.53 20.46
N LEU A 313 2.32 -22.25 20.80
CA LEU A 313 3.48 -21.46 20.38
C LEU A 313 4.80 -21.96 20.99
N GLU A 314 4.80 -22.38 22.25
CA GLU A 314 5.97 -22.95 22.96
C GLU A 314 6.48 -24.25 22.32
N ALA A 315 5.61 -24.98 21.61
CA ALA A 315 6.01 -26.17 20.87
C ALA A 315 6.90 -25.87 19.65
N PHE A 316 7.03 -24.59 19.27
CA PHE A 316 7.83 -24.16 18.13
C PHE A 316 8.96 -23.21 18.58
N GLU A 317 10.20 -23.64 18.38
CA GLU A 317 11.40 -22.96 18.87
C GLU A 317 11.49 -21.47 18.44
N GLU A 318 11.06 -21.15 17.22
CA GLU A 318 11.10 -19.79 16.68
C GLU A 318 10.16 -18.81 17.40
N TRP A 319 9.01 -19.28 17.91
CA TRP A 319 8.01 -18.44 18.57
C TRP A 319 8.15 -18.42 20.10
N ASN A 320 8.77 -19.45 20.67
CA ASN A 320 8.94 -19.61 22.11
C ASN A 320 9.77 -18.48 22.76
N GLN A 321 10.63 -17.80 22.00
CA GLN A 321 11.54 -16.80 22.55
C GLN A 321 10.86 -15.50 23.00
N TYR A 322 9.73 -15.12 22.38
CA TYR A 322 9.10 -13.81 22.59
C TYR A 322 7.57 -13.91 22.62
N ILE A 323 7.03 -14.66 23.58
CA ILE A 323 5.58 -14.71 23.85
C ILE A 323 5.21 -13.65 24.89
N ILE A 324 4.28 -12.77 24.53
CA ILE A 324 3.85 -11.63 25.36
C ILE A 324 2.40 -11.80 25.78
N GLU A 325 2.25 -11.96 27.10
CA GLU A 325 1.00 -12.08 27.86
C GLU A 325 0.26 -10.77 28.11
N VAL A 326 -0.93 -10.55 27.54
CA VAL A 326 -1.80 -9.44 27.93
C VAL A 326 -3.09 -9.97 28.57
N THR A 327 -3.05 -10.15 29.89
CA THR A 327 -4.18 -10.59 30.72
C THR A 327 -4.94 -9.43 31.37
N LYS A 328 -4.42 -8.21 31.27
CA LYS A 328 -5.02 -7.00 31.84
C LYS A 328 -5.57 -6.09 30.74
N PRO A 329 -6.65 -5.33 31.01
CA PRO A 329 -7.16 -4.35 30.07
C PRO A 329 -6.05 -3.38 29.69
N ILE A 330 -5.79 -3.26 28.38
CA ILE A 330 -4.91 -2.22 27.84
C ILE A 330 -5.64 -0.91 28.10
N SER A 331 -5.17 -0.11 29.05
CA SER A 331 -5.73 1.22 29.22
C SER A 331 -5.38 2.08 27.99
N SER A 332 -6.19 3.08 27.67
CA SER A 332 -5.89 4.02 26.58
C SER A 332 -4.54 4.74 26.73
N LYS A 333 -3.99 4.79 27.96
CA LYS A 333 -2.62 5.28 28.23
C LYS A 333 -1.53 4.24 27.92
N GLU A 334 -1.84 2.96 27.98
CA GLU A 334 -0.92 1.86 27.66
C GLU A 334 -0.91 1.50 26.16
N GLU A 335 -1.91 1.92 25.38
CA GLU A 335 -1.93 1.77 23.92
C GLU A 335 -0.66 2.35 23.29
N ASN A 336 -0.31 3.60 23.64
CA ASN A 336 0.93 4.26 23.19
C ASN A 336 2.22 3.67 23.81
N SER A 337 2.11 2.67 24.71
CA SER A 337 3.24 2.10 25.46
C SER A 337 3.68 0.73 24.97
N LEU A 338 2.86 0.00 24.18
CA LEU A 338 3.20 -1.36 23.78
C LEU A 338 4.47 -1.41 22.92
N ASN A 339 4.58 -0.50 21.95
CA ASN A 339 5.79 -0.43 21.13
C ASN A 339 7.02 0.00 21.96
N ALA A 340 6.87 1.02 22.82
CA ALA A 340 7.96 1.47 23.70
C ALA A 340 8.42 0.36 24.67
N LYS A 341 7.49 -0.47 25.16
CA LYS A 341 7.75 -1.54 26.12
C LYS A 341 8.46 -2.74 25.48
N TYR A 342 8.05 -3.14 24.28
CA TYR A 342 8.56 -4.35 23.63
C TYR A 342 9.58 -4.10 22.54
N LYS A 343 9.79 -2.83 22.15
CA LYS A 343 10.74 -2.37 21.14
C LYS A 343 10.58 -3.16 19.84
N ILE A 344 9.35 -3.25 19.32
CA ILE A 344 9.08 -3.93 18.06
C ILE A 344 9.62 -3.04 16.94
N THR A 345 10.27 -3.65 15.96
CA THR A 345 10.95 -2.94 14.87
C THR A 345 10.43 -3.43 13.52
N GLU A 346 10.76 -2.69 12.46
CA GLU A 346 10.46 -3.04 11.06
C GLU A 346 11.15 -4.31 10.54
N LYS A 347 11.94 -4.99 11.38
CA LYS A 347 12.58 -6.28 11.08
C LYS A 347 11.88 -7.46 11.76
N ASP A 348 10.98 -7.20 12.69
CA ASP A 348 10.33 -8.23 13.48
C ASP A 348 9.07 -8.76 12.79
N HIS A 349 8.75 -10.02 13.07
CA HIS A 349 7.52 -10.67 12.66
C HIS A 349 6.57 -10.71 13.85
N LEU A 350 5.41 -10.08 13.73
CA LEU A 350 4.42 -10.03 14.79
C LEU A 350 3.24 -10.96 14.48
N LEU A 351 2.89 -11.81 15.42
CA LEU A 351 1.64 -12.56 15.47
C LEU A 351 0.80 -11.99 16.63
N LEU A 352 -0.37 -11.43 16.34
CA LEU A 352 -1.35 -11.02 17.35
C LEU A 352 -2.52 -11.98 17.30
N TYR A 353 -2.76 -12.68 18.41
CA TYR A 353 -3.95 -13.49 18.62
C TYR A 353 -4.88 -12.78 19.59
N ILE A 354 -6.15 -12.60 19.19
CA ILE A 354 -7.18 -11.99 20.03
C ILE A 354 -8.35 -12.97 20.17
N HIS A 355 -8.59 -13.45 21.38
CA HIS A 355 -9.79 -14.20 21.72
C HIS A 355 -10.79 -13.34 22.49
N ALA A 356 -12.04 -13.33 22.04
CA ALA A 356 -13.12 -12.64 22.72
C ALA A 356 -14.40 -13.48 22.72
N LYS A 357 -14.88 -13.80 23.92
CA LYS A 357 -16.14 -14.52 24.11
C LYS A 357 -17.35 -13.76 23.59
N ASN A 358 -17.31 -12.44 23.74
CA ASN A 358 -18.38 -11.54 23.34
C ASN A 358 -17.80 -10.50 22.40
N ALA A 359 -18.55 -10.18 21.35
CA ALA A 359 -18.18 -9.18 20.38
C ALA A 359 -19.45 -8.39 19.99
N ARG A 360 -19.31 -7.10 19.69
CA ARG A 360 -20.43 -6.25 19.25
C ARG A 360 -20.02 -5.30 18.13
N MET A 361 -20.93 -5.03 17.20
CA MET A 361 -20.77 -4.00 16.19
C MET A 361 -21.38 -2.69 16.71
N HIS A 362 -20.64 -1.59 16.63
CA HIS A 362 -21.15 -0.26 16.94
C HIS A 362 -20.51 0.75 15.98
N GLU A 363 -21.34 1.56 15.30
CA GLU A 363 -20.87 2.56 14.33
C GLU A 363 -19.92 2.00 13.24
N SER A 364 -20.20 0.79 12.74
CA SER A 364 -19.35 0.05 11.78
C SER A 364 -18.00 -0.45 12.31
N HIS A 365 -17.71 -0.24 13.59
CA HIS A 365 -16.54 -0.78 14.26
C HIS A 365 -16.88 -2.06 15.03
N CYS A 366 -15.97 -3.02 14.96
CA CYS A 366 -16.05 -4.26 15.72
C CYS A 366 -15.37 -4.08 17.08
N TYR A 367 -16.06 -4.44 18.16
CA TYR A 367 -15.56 -4.39 19.52
C TYR A 367 -15.51 -5.79 20.12
N PHE A 368 -14.37 -6.18 20.65
CA PHE A 368 -14.12 -7.46 21.30
C PHE A 368 -14.02 -7.28 22.81
N GLN A 369 -14.83 -7.99 23.59
CA GLN A 369 -14.78 -7.95 25.04
C GLN A 369 -13.63 -8.84 25.55
N ILE A 370 -12.54 -8.22 25.98
CA ILE A 370 -11.30 -8.92 26.36
C ILE A 370 -11.17 -9.17 27.86
N TYR A 371 -11.81 -8.38 28.73
CA TYR A 371 -11.78 -8.64 30.18
C TYR A 371 -12.85 -7.83 30.91
N LYS A 372 -13.76 -8.51 31.62
CA LYS A 372 -14.91 -7.87 32.29
C LYS A 372 -15.58 -6.88 31.35
N GLU A 373 -15.74 -5.60 31.72
CA GLU A 373 -16.38 -4.57 30.90
C GLU A 373 -15.43 -3.87 29.91
N THR A 374 -14.23 -4.40 29.68
CA THR A 374 -13.25 -3.81 28.75
C THR A 374 -13.43 -4.34 27.35
N TRP A 375 -13.47 -3.42 26.40
CA TRP A 375 -13.60 -3.68 24.98
C TRP A 375 -12.38 -3.16 24.23
N ILE A 376 -11.92 -3.90 23.23
CA ILE A 376 -10.92 -3.45 22.26
C ILE A 376 -11.61 -3.32 20.90
N SER A 377 -11.44 -2.19 20.22
CA SER A 377 -11.97 -2.02 18.87
C SER A 377 -10.95 -2.44 17.82
N ASP A 378 -11.45 -2.73 16.62
CA ASP A 378 -10.65 -2.83 15.41
C ASP A 378 -9.75 -1.59 15.18
N SER A 379 -10.25 -0.38 15.44
CA SER A 379 -9.48 0.85 15.35
C SER A 379 -8.32 0.92 16.35
N ASN A 380 -8.48 0.43 17.59
CA ASN A 380 -7.36 0.33 18.53
C ASN A 380 -6.27 -0.60 17.99
N ILE A 381 -6.64 -1.74 17.40
CA ILE A 381 -5.68 -2.68 16.82
C ILE A 381 -4.98 -2.10 15.58
N SER A 382 -5.69 -1.35 14.74
CA SER A 382 -5.09 -0.69 13.58
C SER A 382 -4.05 0.35 13.99
N VAL A 383 -4.32 1.14 15.04
CA VAL A 383 -3.34 2.05 15.62
C VAL A 383 -2.11 1.28 16.10
N ILE A 384 -2.30 0.20 16.87
CA ILE A 384 -1.20 -0.68 17.33
C ILE A 384 -0.39 -1.23 16.14
N ALA A 385 -1.06 -1.68 15.08
CA ALA A 385 -0.45 -2.21 13.86
C ALA A 385 0.44 -1.17 13.16
N SER A 386 -0.04 0.07 13.10
CA SER A 386 0.62 1.20 12.44
C SER A 386 1.83 1.70 13.25
N GLU A 387 1.70 1.77 14.57
CA GLU A 387 2.77 2.23 15.46
C GLU A 387 3.91 1.23 15.59
N MET A 388 3.60 -0.08 15.61
CA MET A 388 4.63 -1.13 15.70
C MET A 388 5.39 -1.30 14.39
N ASN A 389 4.73 -1.06 13.25
CA ASN A 389 5.29 -1.16 11.90
C ASN A 389 6.18 -2.41 11.66
N PRO A 390 5.79 -3.63 12.07
CA PRO A 390 6.63 -4.82 11.89
C PRO A 390 6.83 -5.19 10.42
N LEU A 391 7.85 -6.02 10.16
CA LEU A 391 8.16 -6.56 8.83
C LEU A 391 7.01 -7.40 8.27
N SER A 392 6.39 -8.21 9.13
CA SER A 392 5.14 -8.91 8.84
C SER A 392 4.23 -8.84 10.05
N PHE A 393 2.92 -8.71 9.81
CA PHE A 393 1.92 -8.71 10.86
C PHE A 393 0.82 -9.72 10.55
N THR A 394 0.64 -10.73 11.39
CA THR A 394 -0.48 -11.66 11.31
C THR A 394 -1.41 -11.46 12.49
N LEU A 395 -2.66 -11.09 12.20
CA LEU A 395 -3.73 -10.96 13.18
C LEU A 395 -4.65 -12.17 13.09
N ILE A 396 -4.93 -12.83 14.21
CA ILE A 396 -5.89 -13.93 14.31
C ILE A 396 -6.98 -13.52 15.30
N LEU A 397 -8.22 -13.42 14.81
CA LEU A 397 -9.39 -13.09 15.59
C LEU A 397 -10.21 -14.34 15.88
N ASP A 398 -10.34 -14.66 17.17
CA ASP A 398 -11.14 -15.74 17.71
C ASP A 398 -12.33 -15.15 18.50
N GLY A 399 -13.38 -14.79 17.77
CA GLY A 399 -14.58 -14.17 18.35
C GLY A 399 -15.78 -14.25 17.41
N ALA A 400 -16.97 -13.99 17.95
CA ALA A 400 -18.24 -14.12 17.24
C ALA A 400 -18.63 -12.83 16.49
N LEU A 401 -17.82 -12.37 15.51
CA LEU A 401 -18.15 -11.21 14.66
C LEU A 401 -17.33 -11.17 13.36
N LYS A 402 -17.72 -10.26 12.44
CA LYS A 402 -17.09 -10.07 11.12
C LYS A 402 -15.67 -9.52 11.22
N ALA A 403 -14.79 -9.94 10.30
CA ALA A 403 -13.61 -9.11 10.01
C ALA A 403 -14.09 -7.83 9.32
N THR A 404 -13.84 -6.71 9.96
CA THR A 404 -13.95 -5.40 9.33
C THR A 404 -12.61 -5.08 8.64
N PRO A 405 -12.60 -4.25 7.60
CA PRO A 405 -11.34 -3.76 7.01
C PRO A 405 -10.57 -2.84 7.99
N TYR A 406 -11.17 -2.45 9.13
CA TYR A 406 -10.58 -1.54 10.09
C TYR A 406 -9.61 -2.20 11.07
N TRP A 407 -9.51 -3.53 11.11
CA TRP A 407 -8.59 -4.22 12.03
C TRP A 407 -7.12 -3.92 11.73
N MET A 408 -6.76 -3.85 10.45
CA MET A 408 -5.41 -3.58 9.98
C MET A 408 -5.41 -3.26 8.49
N ASP A 409 -4.41 -2.51 8.03
CA ASP A 409 -4.18 -2.30 6.60
C ASP A 409 -3.66 -3.59 5.94
N THR A 410 -4.60 -4.38 5.42
CA THR A 410 -4.30 -5.61 4.66
C THR A 410 -3.78 -5.33 3.26
N THR A 411 -3.68 -4.07 2.82
CA THR A 411 -3.04 -3.71 1.54
C THR A 411 -1.51 -3.68 1.66
N LYS A 412 -0.98 -3.53 2.87
CA LYS A 412 0.46 -3.55 3.16
C LYS A 412 1.05 -4.95 3.00
N THR A 413 2.26 -5.04 2.42
CA THR A 413 2.96 -6.32 2.26
C THR A 413 3.44 -6.85 3.61
N GLY A 414 3.29 -8.15 3.82
CA GLY A 414 3.56 -8.85 5.08
C GLY A 414 2.38 -8.88 6.05
N TYR A 415 1.24 -8.26 5.71
CA TYR A 415 0.09 -8.10 6.61
C TYR A 415 -1.02 -9.10 6.26
N SER A 416 -1.50 -9.85 7.25
CA SER A 416 -2.52 -10.89 7.08
C SER A 416 -3.47 -10.93 8.27
N LEU A 417 -4.76 -11.02 7.99
CA LEU A 417 -5.81 -11.18 8.98
C LEU A 417 -6.50 -12.52 8.76
N PHE A 418 -6.65 -13.29 9.84
CA PHE A 418 -7.50 -14.47 9.91
C PHE A 418 -8.62 -14.23 10.92
N ALA A 419 -9.86 -14.57 10.57
CA ALA A 419 -11.00 -14.46 11.49
C ALA A 419 -12.04 -15.55 11.19
N PHE A 420 -13.02 -15.73 12.08
CA PHE A 420 -14.18 -16.57 11.80
C PHE A 420 -15.41 -15.69 11.69
N GLU A 421 -16.05 -15.66 10.52
CA GLU A 421 -17.30 -14.94 10.31
C GLU A 421 -18.49 -15.84 10.65
N GLN A 422 -19.49 -15.25 11.32
CA GLN A 422 -20.81 -15.85 11.54
C GLN A 422 -21.84 -15.11 10.69
N ASP A 423 -22.67 -15.85 9.95
CA ASP A 423 -23.62 -15.32 8.96
C ASP A 423 -24.76 -14.45 9.56
N GLU A 424 -25.03 -14.53 10.86
CA GLU A 424 -26.15 -13.81 11.48
C GLU A 424 -25.75 -12.46 12.05
N VAL A 425 -26.05 -11.40 11.30
CA VAL A 425 -26.11 -10.02 11.82
C VAL A 425 -27.32 -9.92 12.73
N ILE A 426 -27.14 -10.18 14.03
CA ILE A 426 -28.15 -9.83 15.02
C ILE A 426 -27.75 -8.47 15.61
N GLU A 427 -28.23 -7.39 14.99
CA GLU A 427 -28.11 -6.04 15.54
C GLU A 427 -28.64 -6.05 16.98
N ASN A 428 -27.75 -5.75 17.95
CA ASN A 428 -28.00 -5.59 19.39
C ASN A 428 -28.03 -6.85 20.28
N LEU A 429 -27.64 -8.04 19.81
CA LEU A 429 -27.46 -9.20 20.72
C LEU A 429 -25.99 -9.56 20.89
N THR A 430 -25.57 -9.66 22.16
CA THR A 430 -24.29 -10.25 22.54
C THR A 430 -24.31 -11.72 22.13
N VAL A 431 -23.58 -12.07 21.08
CA VAL A 431 -23.45 -13.48 20.67
C VAL A 431 -22.55 -14.20 21.68
N SER A 432 -23.08 -15.20 22.37
CA SER A 432 -22.33 -15.99 23.35
C SER A 432 -21.89 -17.34 22.77
N GLN A 433 -20.57 -17.51 22.73
CA GLN A 433 -19.72 -18.70 22.46
C GLN A 433 -19.94 -19.58 21.21
N PRO A 434 -19.09 -19.37 20.20
CA PRO A 434 -18.33 -20.45 19.56
C PRO A 434 -17.49 -21.29 20.56
N ASN A 435 -17.44 -22.62 20.43
CA ASN A 435 -16.44 -23.45 21.13
C ASN A 435 -15.00 -23.03 20.70
N SER A 436 -14.08 -22.87 21.67
CA SER A 436 -12.71 -22.36 21.44
C SER A 436 -11.77 -23.30 20.66
N THR A 437 -12.23 -24.49 20.27
CA THR A 437 -11.38 -25.55 19.72
C THR A 437 -10.91 -25.27 18.28
N ASP A 438 -11.70 -24.52 17.51
CA ASP A 438 -11.48 -24.33 16.07
C ASP A 438 -10.27 -23.43 15.79
N CYS A 439 -10.13 -22.35 16.57
CA CYS A 439 -9.01 -21.42 16.46
C CYS A 439 -7.69 -22.01 16.95
N GLU A 440 -7.73 -22.88 17.96
CA GLU A 440 -6.55 -23.61 18.42
C GLU A 440 -5.97 -24.49 17.30
N GLU A 441 -6.84 -25.16 16.53
CA GLU A 441 -6.42 -25.98 15.39
C GLU A 441 -5.89 -25.11 14.24
N LEU A 442 -6.54 -23.99 13.95
CA LEU A 442 -6.03 -23.01 12.98
C LEU A 442 -4.64 -22.51 13.37
N VAL A 443 -4.44 -22.08 14.62
CA VAL A 443 -3.14 -21.58 15.11
C VAL A 443 -2.09 -22.69 15.04
N LYS A 444 -2.42 -23.93 15.42
CA LYS A 444 -1.54 -25.10 15.24
C LYS A 444 -1.13 -25.29 13.78
N LYS A 445 -2.08 -25.27 12.84
CA LYS A 445 -1.80 -25.41 11.40
C LYS A 445 -0.98 -24.26 10.85
N LEU A 446 -1.36 -23.02 11.18
CA LEU A 446 -0.64 -21.81 10.79
C LEU A 446 0.81 -21.85 11.25
N ILE A 447 1.08 -22.24 12.49
CA ILE A 447 2.45 -22.29 13.00
C ILE A 447 3.21 -23.50 12.44
N ASN A 448 2.58 -24.68 12.38
CA ASN A 448 3.23 -25.91 11.89
C ASN A 448 3.56 -25.86 10.40
N ASP A 449 2.58 -25.53 9.58
CA ASP A 449 2.69 -25.55 8.12
C ASP A 449 3.21 -24.22 7.60
N GLY A 450 2.80 -23.10 8.22
CA GLY A 450 3.15 -21.76 7.78
C GLY A 450 4.63 -21.40 7.91
N GLN A 451 5.46 -22.19 8.59
CA GLN A 451 6.91 -22.01 8.52
C GLN A 451 7.50 -22.34 7.13
N ARG A 452 6.83 -23.23 6.40
CA ARG A 452 7.30 -23.85 5.15
C ARG A 452 6.40 -23.54 3.96
N GLU A 453 5.12 -23.34 4.22
CA GLU A 453 4.10 -23.13 3.21
C GLU A 453 3.63 -21.69 3.22
N ALA A 454 3.23 -21.23 2.05
CA ALA A 454 2.59 -19.93 1.92
C ALA A 454 1.30 -19.86 2.73
N ILE A 455 0.99 -18.69 3.31
CA ILE A 455 -0.23 -18.51 4.12
C ILE A 455 -1.51 -18.89 3.37
N ARG A 456 -1.54 -18.67 2.05
CA ARG A 456 -2.64 -19.11 1.18
C ARG A 456 -2.82 -20.63 1.23
N SER A 457 -1.73 -21.36 1.13
CA SER A 457 -1.74 -22.82 1.14
C SER A 457 -2.25 -23.37 2.47
N VAL A 458 -1.82 -22.76 3.58
CA VAL A 458 -2.30 -23.13 4.91
C VAL A 458 -3.79 -22.82 5.09
N PHE A 459 -4.24 -21.66 4.61
CA PHE A 459 -5.67 -21.29 4.62
C PHE A 459 -6.51 -22.31 3.87
N VAL A 460 -6.15 -22.62 2.61
CA VAL A 460 -6.91 -23.55 1.77
C VAL A 460 -6.97 -24.93 2.43
N LYS A 461 -5.84 -25.46 2.91
CA LYS A 461 -5.82 -26.73 3.65
C LYS A 461 -6.73 -26.70 4.88
N THR A 462 -6.73 -25.60 5.63
CA THR A 462 -7.54 -25.47 6.84
C THR A 462 -9.03 -25.49 6.51
N VAL A 463 -9.46 -24.77 5.47
CA VAL A 463 -10.84 -24.78 4.98
C VAL A 463 -11.27 -26.21 4.60
N PHE A 464 -10.46 -26.96 3.83
CA PHE A 464 -10.81 -28.33 3.42
C PHE A 464 -10.81 -29.35 4.56
N THR A 465 -9.87 -29.25 5.50
CA THR A 465 -9.85 -30.18 6.65
C THR A 465 -11.13 -30.06 7.49
N ASN A 466 -11.71 -28.86 7.56
CA ASN A 466 -12.97 -28.62 8.27
C ASN A 466 -14.18 -29.21 7.54
N GLU A 467 -14.14 -29.32 6.20
CA GLU A 467 -15.21 -29.94 5.41
C GLU A 467 -15.19 -31.47 5.46
N SER A 468 -14.00 -32.07 5.57
CA SER A 468 -13.83 -33.53 5.51
C SER A 468 -14.11 -34.26 6.83
N THR A 469 -14.03 -33.55 7.95
CA THR A 469 -14.33 -34.10 9.27
C THR A 469 -15.83 -33.96 9.52
N SER A 470 -16.48 -34.98 10.09
CA SER A 470 -17.89 -34.98 10.46
C SER A 470 -18.15 -34.03 11.64
N LEU A 471 -17.79 -32.76 11.48
CA LEU A 471 -17.97 -31.72 12.46
C LEU A 471 -19.47 -31.40 12.55
N PRO A 472 -20.01 -31.19 13.75
CA PRO A 472 -21.44 -30.98 13.95
C PRO A 472 -21.95 -29.74 13.19
N ASN A 473 -23.17 -29.84 12.63
CA ASN A 473 -23.80 -28.85 11.74
C ASN A 473 -23.73 -27.37 12.18
N TRP A 474 -23.58 -27.06 13.46
CA TRP A 474 -23.43 -25.68 13.92
C TRP A 474 -22.06 -25.06 13.57
N ILE A 475 -21.09 -25.88 13.15
CA ILE A 475 -19.79 -25.45 12.57
C ILE A 475 -19.93 -25.09 11.08
N GLN A 476 -20.95 -25.59 10.37
CA GLN A 476 -21.22 -25.20 8.97
C GLN A 476 -21.53 -23.70 8.83
N ASN A 477 -21.92 -23.03 9.92
CA ASN A 477 -22.27 -21.61 9.94
C ASN A 477 -21.10 -20.68 10.30
N LYS A 478 -19.89 -21.22 10.54
CA LYS A 478 -18.69 -20.40 10.75
C LYS A 478 -17.79 -20.52 9.55
N GLN A 479 -17.56 -19.41 8.88
CA GLN A 479 -16.66 -19.36 7.74
C GLN A 479 -15.31 -18.78 8.17
N LEU A 480 -14.24 -19.56 8.05
CA LEU A 480 -12.88 -19.05 8.22
C LEU A 480 -12.58 -18.06 7.11
N ILE A 481 -12.07 -16.88 7.50
CA ILE A 481 -11.71 -15.83 6.59
C ILE A 481 -10.26 -15.44 6.63
N MET A 482 -9.69 -15.11 5.48
CA MET A 482 -8.36 -14.54 5.33
C MET A 482 -8.41 -13.25 4.48
N MET A 483 -7.82 -12.18 5.01
CA MET A 483 -7.61 -10.94 4.28
C MET A 483 -6.11 -10.64 4.24
N SER A 484 -5.56 -10.48 3.04
CA SER A 484 -4.15 -10.17 2.85
C SER A 484 -3.93 -9.58 1.45
N ASN A 485 -2.76 -9.03 1.19
CA ASN A 485 -2.43 -8.55 -0.14
C ASN A 485 -1.83 -9.66 -1.03
N ARG A 486 -1.80 -9.38 -2.33
CA ARG A 486 -1.29 -10.33 -3.35
C ARG A 486 0.12 -10.81 -3.09
N GLU A 487 1.01 -9.95 -2.61
CA GLU A 487 2.42 -10.32 -2.36
C GLU A 487 2.56 -11.20 -1.13
N THR A 488 1.71 -11.01 -0.13
CA THR A 488 1.78 -11.68 1.16
C THR A 488 1.22 -13.10 1.10
N TYR A 489 0.25 -13.37 0.22
CA TYR A 489 -0.32 -14.72 0.07
C TYR A 489 0.70 -15.83 -0.19
N PHE A 490 1.83 -15.48 -0.83
CA PHE A 490 2.93 -16.39 -1.18
C PHE A 490 4.00 -16.50 -0.09
N ALA A 491 3.95 -15.63 0.91
CA ALA A 491 4.90 -15.62 1.99
C ALA A 491 4.51 -16.67 3.04
N PRO A 492 5.48 -17.41 3.62
CA PRO A 492 5.23 -18.20 4.82
C PRO A 492 4.90 -17.30 6.02
N LEU A 493 4.22 -17.87 7.02
CA LEU A 493 3.89 -17.18 8.27
C LEU A 493 5.15 -16.68 8.98
N GLY A 494 5.12 -15.41 9.40
CA GLY A 494 6.21 -14.79 10.13
C GLY A 494 7.52 -14.77 9.33
N LYS A 495 7.40 -14.66 8.00
CA LYS A 495 8.49 -14.31 7.09
C LYS A 495 7.93 -13.25 6.14
N ALA A 496 8.55 -12.06 6.06
CA ALA A 496 8.38 -11.29 4.83
C ALA A 496 8.99 -12.15 3.72
N SER A 497 8.36 -12.14 2.54
CA SER A 497 8.71 -13.03 1.44
C SER A 497 10.22 -13.12 1.28
N ASP A 498 10.81 -14.26 1.69
CA ASP A 498 12.23 -14.54 1.55
C ASP A 498 12.60 -14.22 0.09
N GLU A 499 13.66 -13.44 -0.13
CA GLU A 499 14.02 -13.01 -1.48
C GLU A 499 14.16 -14.20 -2.43
N ALA A 500 14.63 -15.32 -1.89
CA ALA A 500 14.64 -16.61 -2.53
C ALA A 500 13.25 -17.01 -3.06
N LEU A 501 12.25 -17.08 -2.18
CA LEU A 501 10.87 -17.41 -2.53
C LEU A 501 10.28 -16.39 -3.52
N ARG A 502 10.62 -15.10 -3.40
CA ARG A 502 10.22 -14.07 -4.39
C ARG A 502 10.79 -14.36 -5.77
N VAL A 503 12.07 -14.73 -5.84
CA VAL A 503 12.71 -15.12 -7.10
C VAL A 503 12.06 -16.37 -7.67
N GLN A 504 11.78 -17.40 -6.85
CA GLN A 504 11.05 -18.60 -7.30
C GLN A 504 9.69 -18.22 -7.91
N HIS A 505 8.94 -17.40 -7.19
CA HIS A 505 7.61 -16.97 -7.60
C HIS A 505 7.67 -16.19 -8.91
N LEU A 506 8.58 -15.22 -9.04
CA LEU A 506 8.74 -14.45 -10.27
C LEU A 506 9.23 -15.29 -11.45
N LEU A 507 10.11 -16.27 -11.22
CA LEU A 507 10.51 -17.25 -12.25
C LEU A 507 9.30 -18.06 -12.71
N ARG A 508 8.47 -18.52 -11.78
CA ARG A 508 7.25 -19.28 -12.07
C ARG A 508 6.27 -18.44 -12.88
N LEU A 509 5.96 -17.23 -12.43
CA LEU A 509 5.08 -16.27 -13.12
C LEU A 509 5.61 -15.87 -14.50
N SER A 510 6.93 -15.92 -14.70
CA SER A 510 7.58 -15.62 -15.99
C SER A 510 7.71 -16.85 -16.91
N GLY A 511 7.11 -17.99 -16.55
CA GLY A 511 7.17 -19.19 -17.39
C GLY A 511 8.51 -19.92 -17.36
N LYS A 512 9.40 -19.62 -16.41
CA LYS A 512 10.77 -20.15 -16.37
C LYS A 512 10.92 -21.43 -15.54
N THR A 513 9.97 -21.73 -14.65
CA THR A 513 9.94 -22.96 -13.84
C THR A 513 8.51 -23.43 -13.59
N ASN A 514 8.29 -24.75 -13.48
CA ASN A 514 7.02 -25.36 -13.07
C ASN A 514 6.94 -25.69 -11.57
N THR A 515 8.02 -25.46 -10.81
CA THR A 515 8.11 -25.83 -9.39
C THR A 515 7.06 -25.11 -8.55
N ARG A 516 6.32 -25.86 -7.73
CA ARG A 516 5.31 -25.34 -6.77
C ARG A 516 5.95 -24.69 -5.53
N GLU A 517 5.15 -24.03 -4.70
CA GLU A 517 5.64 -23.18 -3.59
C GLU A 517 6.43 -23.92 -2.51
N SER A 518 6.22 -25.22 -2.32
CA SER A 518 6.79 -25.98 -1.19
C SER A 518 8.21 -26.54 -1.41
N GLN A 519 8.87 -26.24 -2.53
CA GLN A 519 10.15 -26.86 -2.91
C GLN A 519 11.22 -25.82 -3.26
N TRP A 520 11.62 -24.99 -2.30
CA TRP A 520 12.80 -24.14 -2.48
C TRP A 520 14.08 -24.99 -2.53
N GLN A 521 15.03 -24.62 -3.41
CA GLN A 521 16.25 -25.37 -3.76
C GLN A 521 16.06 -26.68 -4.55
N ASP A 522 14.95 -26.84 -5.27
CA ASP A 522 14.92 -27.88 -6.27
C ASP A 522 15.88 -27.57 -7.44
N GLN A 523 16.30 -28.63 -8.14
CA GLN A 523 17.24 -28.50 -9.26
C GLN A 523 16.67 -27.64 -10.40
N GLU A 524 15.34 -27.61 -10.56
CA GLU A 524 14.66 -26.83 -11.60
C GLU A 524 14.75 -25.33 -11.33
N THR A 525 14.54 -24.88 -10.08
CA THR A 525 14.65 -23.46 -9.70
C THR A 525 16.09 -22.96 -9.81
N ASP A 526 17.08 -23.74 -9.37
CA ASP A 526 18.50 -23.38 -9.51
C ASP A 526 18.92 -23.29 -10.99
N TYR A 527 18.45 -24.24 -11.83
CA TYR A 527 18.66 -24.18 -13.27
C TYR A 527 18.01 -22.94 -13.90
N ALA A 528 16.75 -22.64 -13.55
CA ALA A 528 16.03 -21.47 -14.04
C ALA A 528 16.70 -20.16 -13.62
N LEU A 529 17.19 -20.08 -12.37
CA LEU A 529 17.95 -18.96 -11.84
C LEU A 529 19.25 -18.73 -12.64
N LYS A 530 20.04 -19.78 -12.85
CA LYS A 530 21.28 -19.72 -13.63
C LYS A 530 21.03 -19.32 -15.08
N LYS A 531 19.98 -19.87 -15.68
CA LYS A 531 19.58 -19.55 -17.05
C LYS A 531 19.17 -18.08 -17.19
N ILE A 532 18.31 -17.56 -16.31
CA ILE A 532 17.88 -16.16 -16.39
C ILE A 532 19.03 -15.19 -16.10
N ALA A 533 19.93 -15.55 -15.16
CA ALA A 533 21.10 -14.74 -14.85
C ALA A 533 22.04 -14.64 -16.06
N ALA A 534 22.25 -15.75 -16.78
CA ALA A 534 23.01 -15.76 -18.03
C ALA A 534 22.33 -14.95 -19.15
N GLU A 535 21.00 -15.07 -19.32
CA GLU A 535 20.22 -14.26 -20.28
C GLU A 535 20.37 -12.75 -20.00
N LEU A 536 20.40 -12.36 -18.71
CA LEU A 536 20.49 -10.98 -18.26
C LEU A 536 21.94 -10.48 -18.04
N LYS A 537 22.95 -11.35 -18.21
CA LYS A 537 24.38 -11.06 -17.98
C LYS A 537 24.68 -10.56 -16.56
N ILE A 538 24.07 -11.17 -15.55
CA ILE A 538 24.26 -10.89 -14.12
C ILE A 538 24.69 -12.16 -13.37
N ASN A 539 25.10 -12.04 -12.11
CA ASN A 539 25.44 -13.22 -11.33
C ASN A 539 24.17 -14.00 -10.94
N PRO A 540 24.22 -15.34 -10.88
CA PRO A 540 23.09 -16.19 -10.48
C PRO A 540 22.89 -16.19 -8.96
N ASN A 541 22.81 -15.00 -8.36
CA ASN A 541 22.49 -14.82 -6.95
C ASN A 541 21.12 -14.11 -6.81
N VAL A 542 20.42 -14.42 -5.73
CA VAL A 542 19.05 -13.94 -5.48
C VAL A 542 18.98 -12.40 -5.48
N TYR A 543 19.96 -11.74 -4.88
CA TYR A 543 20.00 -10.28 -4.73
C TYR A 543 20.12 -9.51 -6.06
N GLU A 544 20.87 -10.04 -7.03
CA GLU A 544 21.00 -9.44 -8.36
C GLU A 544 19.82 -9.83 -9.27
N VAL A 545 19.36 -11.08 -9.17
CA VAL A 545 18.31 -11.61 -10.05
C VAL A 545 16.93 -11.04 -9.68
N LEU A 546 16.62 -10.84 -8.39
CA LEU A 546 15.33 -10.34 -7.94
C LEU A 546 14.93 -9.00 -8.59
N PRO A 547 15.70 -7.90 -8.48
CA PRO A 547 15.33 -6.62 -9.10
C PRO A 547 15.27 -6.72 -10.64
N ALA A 548 16.12 -7.55 -11.24
CA ALA A 548 16.14 -7.75 -12.68
C ALA A 548 14.88 -8.48 -13.17
N LEU A 549 14.43 -9.51 -12.44
CA LEU A 549 13.18 -10.22 -12.67
C LEU A 549 11.97 -9.31 -12.45
N GLN A 550 11.96 -8.48 -11.41
CA GLN A 550 10.88 -7.51 -11.18
C GLN A 550 10.74 -6.54 -12.36
N ASN A 551 11.86 -6.03 -12.87
CA ASN A 551 11.86 -5.15 -14.04
C ASN A 551 11.39 -5.89 -15.30
N LEU A 552 11.89 -7.11 -15.55
CA LEU A 552 11.45 -7.96 -16.65
C LEU A 552 9.93 -8.20 -16.57
N HIS A 553 9.43 -8.53 -15.39
CA HIS A 553 8.03 -8.81 -15.14
C HIS A 553 7.16 -7.57 -15.41
N LYS A 554 7.59 -6.40 -14.93
CA LYS A 554 6.91 -5.11 -15.21
C LYS A 554 6.86 -4.81 -16.71
N LYS A 555 7.94 -5.06 -17.45
CA LYS A 555 7.98 -4.90 -18.92
C LYS A 555 7.08 -5.90 -19.64
N ASN A 556 7.13 -7.18 -19.25
CA ASN A 556 6.28 -8.22 -19.84
C ASN A 556 4.80 -7.88 -19.65
N ILE A 557 4.42 -7.41 -18.46
CA ILE A 557 3.06 -6.94 -18.16
C ILE A 557 2.64 -5.79 -19.09
N GLN A 558 3.53 -4.87 -19.42
CA GLN A 558 3.22 -3.73 -20.29
C GLN A 558 3.08 -4.14 -21.77
N HIS A 559 3.78 -5.19 -22.20
CA HIS A 559 3.80 -5.60 -23.61
C HIS A 559 2.82 -6.74 -23.95
N GLN A 560 2.41 -7.55 -22.97
CA GLN A 560 1.51 -8.67 -23.19
C GLN A 560 0.06 -8.26 -23.03
N LYS A 561 -0.79 -8.64 -24.00
CA LYS A 561 -2.24 -8.48 -23.86
C LYS A 561 -2.75 -9.31 -22.68
N PRO A 562 -3.60 -8.73 -21.80
CA PRO A 562 -4.33 -9.50 -20.81
C PRO A 562 -5.13 -10.62 -21.46
N LEU A 563 -5.28 -11.73 -20.75
CA LEU A 563 -5.97 -12.91 -21.21
C LEU A 563 -7.28 -13.10 -20.43
N PHE A 564 -8.38 -13.15 -21.16
CA PHE A 564 -9.71 -13.41 -20.62
C PHE A 564 -10.18 -14.80 -21.07
N ILE A 565 -10.63 -15.60 -20.11
CA ILE A 565 -11.00 -16.99 -20.30
C ILE A 565 -12.49 -17.15 -19.98
N PHE A 566 -13.24 -17.68 -20.94
CA PHE A 566 -14.66 -17.96 -20.82
C PHE A 566 -14.87 -19.46 -20.97
N ILE A 567 -15.43 -20.09 -19.93
CA ILE A 567 -15.64 -21.53 -19.83
C ILE A 567 -17.14 -21.79 -19.77
N PHE A 568 -17.63 -22.59 -20.72
CA PHE A 568 -19.01 -23.05 -20.82
C PHE A 568 -19.02 -24.57 -20.73
N SER A 569 -19.60 -25.14 -19.67
CA SER A 569 -19.56 -26.58 -19.39
C SER A 569 -20.96 -27.16 -19.15
N ASP A 570 -21.44 -27.88 -20.16
CA ASP A 570 -22.66 -28.69 -20.13
C ASP A 570 -22.47 -29.94 -20.99
N PRO A 571 -21.68 -30.93 -20.50
CA PRO A 571 -21.44 -32.16 -21.24
C PRO A 571 -22.71 -32.98 -21.47
N GLU A 572 -23.69 -32.88 -20.56
CA GLU A 572 -24.94 -33.63 -20.61
C GLU A 572 -26.03 -32.95 -21.46
N LYS A 573 -25.79 -31.71 -21.91
CA LYS A 573 -26.73 -30.89 -22.71
C LYS A 573 -28.06 -30.60 -22.02
N MET A 574 -28.00 -30.37 -20.71
CA MET A 574 -29.18 -30.09 -19.87
C MET A 574 -29.48 -28.59 -19.77
N LEU A 575 -28.49 -27.73 -20.06
CA LEU A 575 -28.59 -26.27 -19.99
C LEU A 575 -28.90 -25.71 -21.39
N THR A 576 -30.18 -25.74 -21.75
CA THR A 576 -30.67 -25.36 -23.08
C THR A 576 -30.30 -23.94 -23.53
N ASN A 577 -30.04 -23.02 -22.58
CA ASN A 577 -29.72 -21.63 -22.87
C ASN A 577 -28.21 -21.31 -22.88
N LEU A 578 -27.34 -22.25 -22.49
CA LEU A 578 -25.89 -22.04 -22.43
C LEU A 578 -25.29 -21.67 -23.80
N ASP A 579 -25.80 -22.27 -24.87
CA ASP A 579 -25.37 -21.98 -26.24
C ASP A 579 -25.78 -20.59 -26.73
N ARG A 580 -26.90 -20.07 -26.21
CA ARG A 580 -27.35 -18.70 -26.47
C ARG A 580 -26.47 -17.72 -25.73
N GLU A 581 -26.18 -17.99 -24.46
CA GLU A 581 -25.26 -17.20 -23.64
C GLU A 581 -23.87 -17.09 -24.25
N ALA A 582 -23.24 -18.24 -24.54
CA ALA A 582 -21.88 -18.29 -25.09
C ALA A 582 -21.73 -17.52 -26.41
N ARG A 583 -22.72 -17.64 -27.32
CA ARG A 583 -22.72 -16.92 -28.60
C ARG A 583 -22.87 -15.41 -28.41
N SER A 584 -23.78 -14.98 -27.54
CA SER A 584 -24.04 -13.56 -27.26
C SER A 584 -22.84 -12.90 -26.60
N ILE A 585 -22.27 -13.51 -25.55
CA ILE A 585 -21.07 -13.02 -24.87
C ILE A 585 -19.90 -12.90 -25.85
N ARG A 586 -19.69 -13.93 -26.69
CA ARG A 586 -18.65 -13.91 -27.72
C ARG A 586 -18.84 -12.77 -28.71
N SER A 587 -20.07 -12.51 -29.15
CA SER A 587 -20.37 -11.39 -30.04
C SER A 587 -20.06 -10.05 -29.38
N TYR A 588 -20.50 -9.83 -28.13
CA TYR A 588 -20.24 -8.56 -27.44
C TYR A 588 -18.74 -8.30 -27.23
N LEU A 589 -17.99 -9.30 -26.79
CA LEU A 589 -16.57 -9.14 -26.55
C LEU A 589 -15.80 -8.87 -27.85
N LEU A 590 -15.99 -9.69 -28.89
CA LEU A 590 -15.27 -9.54 -30.16
C LEU A 590 -15.59 -8.23 -30.89
N ASN A 591 -16.76 -7.64 -30.64
CA ASN A 591 -17.18 -6.37 -31.24
C ASN A 591 -16.96 -5.15 -30.32
N SER A 592 -16.27 -5.32 -29.19
CA SER A 592 -15.99 -4.24 -28.22
C SER A 592 -14.51 -3.90 -28.16
N GLU A 593 -14.18 -2.71 -27.65
CA GLU A 593 -12.79 -2.33 -27.36
C GLU A 593 -12.11 -3.33 -26.41
N ILE A 594 -12.87 -3.92 -25.48
CA ILE A 594 -12.38 -4.94 -24.55
C ILE A 594 -11.80 -6.13 -25.32
N GLY A 595 -12.48 -6.63 -26.36
CA GLY A 595 -11.95 -7.72 -27.18
C GLY A 595 -10.81 -7.29 -28.12
N LEU A 596 -10.73 -6.01 -28.49
CA LEU A 596 -9.65 -5.50 -29.35
C LEU A 596 -8.30 -5.44 -28.61
N TYR A 597 -8.34 -4.96 -27.35
CA TYR A 597 -7.14 -4.75 -26.54
C TYR A 597 -6.70 -5.97 -25.73
N ASN A 598 -7.57 -6.97 -25.57
CA ASN A 598 -7.29 -8.17 -24.77
C ASN A 598 -7.33 -9.44 -25.64
N GLU A 599 -6.62 -10.48 -25.21
CA GLU A 599 -6.78 -11.81 -25.79
C GLU A 599 -7.97 -12.51 -25.13
N VAL A 600 -8.92 -13.02 -25.94
CA VAL A 600 -10.12 -13.69 -25.43
C VAL A 600 -10.16 -15.14 -25.89
N ARG A 601 -10.40 -16.06 -24.95
CA ARG A 601 -10.47 -17.50 -25.19
C ARG A 601 -11.76 -18.09 -24.67
N PHE A 602 -12.37 -18.94 -25.50
CA PHE A 602 -13.63 -19.61 -25.23
C PHE A 602 -13.40 -21.12 -25.19
N PHE A 603 -13.75 -21.75 -24.07
CA PHE A 603 -13.77 -23.19 -23.88
C PHE A 603 -15.23 -23.63 -23.75
N LYS A 604 -15.68 -24.53 -24.63
CA LYS A 604 -17.02 -25.11 -24.57
C LYS A 604 -16.91 -26.63 -24.47
N ASN A 605 -17.43 -27.20 -23.38
CA ASN A 605 -17.42 -28.63 -23.08
C ASN A 605 -16.04 -29.28 -23.27
N ARG A 606 -14.98 -28.54 -22.90
CA ARG A 606 -13.60 -29.02 -22.97
C ARG A 606 -13.23 -29.73 -21.68
N GLU A 607 -12.32 -30.70 -21.81
CA GLU A 607 -11.78 -31.42 -20.66
C GLU A 607 -11.03 -30.48 -19.72
N PHE A 608 -11.14 -30.70 -18.41
CA PHE A 608 -10.43 -29.91 -17.40
C PHE A 608 -8.93 -29.80 -17.68
N LYS A 609 -8.30 -30.92 -18.07
CA LYS A 609 -6.85 -30.96 -18.37
C LYS A 609 -6.46 -30.04 -19.54
N GLU A 610 -7.32 -29.85 -20.54
CA GLU A 610 -7.06 -28.94 -21.66
C GLU A 610 -7.04 -27.49 -21.17
N ILE A 611 -8.02 -27.11 -20.34
CA ILE A 611 -8.14 -25.78 -19.75
C ILE A 611 -6.99 -25.51 -18.79
N GLU A 612 -6.68 -26.46 -17.90
CA GLU A 612 -5.56 -26.35 -16.96
C GLU A 612 -4.22 -26.22 -17.70
N THR A 613 -3.96 -27.05 -18.71
CA THR A 613 -2.75 -26.94 -19.54
C THR A 613 -2.66 -25.57 -20.21
N PHE A 614 -3.79 -25.01 -20.67
CA PHE A 614 -3.82 -23.68 -21.25
C PHE A 614 -3.54 -22.58 -20.22
N ILE A 615 -4.16 -22.62 -19.04
CA ILE A 615 -3.95 -21.63 -17.97
C ILE A 615 -2.51 -21.67 -17.46
N LEU A 616 -1.92 -22.86 -17.32
CA LEU A 616 -0.58 -23.05 -16.77
C LEU A 616 0.54 -22.92 -17.82
N HIS A 617 0.18 -22.81 -19.10
CA HIS A 617 1.13 -22.66 -20.20
C HIS A 617 2.07 -21.48 -19.94
N PRO A 618 3.41 -21.63 -20.09
CA PRO A 618 4.38 -20.57 -19.81
C PRO A 618 4.02 -19.21 -20.41
N ASP A 619 3.52 -19.19 -21.65
CA ASP A 619 3.15 -17.95 -22.36
C ASP A 619 1.87 -17.27 -21.83
N ASN A 620 1.08 -17.97 -21.02
CA ASN A 620 -0.17 -17.47 -20.43
C ASN A 620 -0.02 -17.10 -18.95
N ARG A 621 1.14 -17.36 -18.35
CA ARG A 621 1.37 -17.12 -16.92
C ARG A 621 1.32 -15.65 -16.58
N ASN A 622 0.67 -15.38 -15.45
CA ASN A 622 0.36 -14.05 -14.96
C ASN A 622 -0.35 -13.11 -15.95
N ARG A 623 -0.92 -13.63 -17.04
CA ARG A 623 -1.70 -12.86 -18.02
C ARG A 623 -3.20 -13.02 -17.82
N VAL A 624 -3.63 -14.11 -17.18
CA VAL A 624 -5.06 -14.38 -16.93
C VAL A 624 -5.57 -13.36 -15.92
N GLN A 625 -6.43 -12.46 -16.39
CA GLN A 625 -7.02 -11.41 -15.57
C GLN A 625 -8.52 -11.60 -15.32
N TRP A 626 -9.19 -12.36 -16.19
CA TRP A 626 -10.61 -12.60 -16.06
C TRP A 626 -10.93 -14.05 -16.39
N ILE A 627 -11.63 -14.72 -15.47
CA ILE A 627 -12.26 -16.01 -15.72
C ILE A 627 -13.77 -15.89 -15.55
N TYR A 628 -14.50 -16.27 -16.58
CA TYR A 628 -15.95 -16.41 -16.56
C TYR A 628 -16.31 -17.88 -16.70
N TYR A 629 -17.11 -18.40 -15.78
CA TYR A 629 -17.63 -19.76 -15.81
C TYR A 629 -19.16 -19.73 -15.83
N SER A 630 -19.76 -20.48 -16.76
CA SER A 630 -21.19 -20.79 -16.79
C SER A 630 -21.37 -22.27 -17.14
N GLY A 631 -22.25 -22.97 -16.44
CA GLY A 631 -22.44 -24.40 -16.64
C GLY A 631 -22.88 -25.14 -15.39
N PHE A 632 -22.66 -26.45 -15.39
CA PHE A 632 -22.92 -27.29 -14.23
C PHE A 632 -21.99 -26.95 -13.06
N ASP A 633 -22.51 -27.09 -11.84
CA ASP A 633 -21.75 -27.03 -10.61
C ASP A 633 -21.96 -28.29 -9.76
N ALA A 634 -21.08 -28.48 -8.79
CA ALA A 634 -21.26 -29.40 -7.68
C ALA A 634 -21.22 -28.57 -6.39
N GLN A 635 -22.39 -28.33 -5.80
CA GLN A 635 -22.53 -27.54 -4.56
C GLN A 635 -21.92 -26.13 -4.68
N GLY A 636 -22.13 -25.47 -5.82
CA GLY A 636 -21.61 -24.13 -6.09
C GLY A 636 -20.18 -24.06 -6.62
N SER A 637 -19.46 -25.19 -6.68
CA SER A 637 -18.16 -25.26 -7.34
C SER A 637 -18.32 -25.66 -8.81
N PRO A 638 -17.68 -24.96 -9.77
CA PRO A 638 -17.72 -25.33 -11.18
C PRO A 638 -17.40 -26.81 -11.43
N ASN A 639 -18.13 -27.46 -12.35
CA ASN A 639 -17.90 -28.84 -12.74
C ASN A 639 -17.58 -28.94 -14.23
N ILE A 640 -16.31 -29.22 -14.54
CA ILE A 640 -15.80 -29.37 -15.90
C ILE A 640 -15.64 -30.85 -16.20
N ASN A 641 -16.58 -31.42 -16.94
CA ASN A 641 -16.59 -32.84 -17.36
C ASN A 641 -16.31 -33.82 -16.19
N GLY A 642 -16.99 -33.62 -15.06
CA GLY A 642 -16.88 -34.47 -13.88
C GLY A 642 -15.78 -34.05 -12.90
N LYS A 643 -14.90 -33.12 -13.28
CA LYS A 643 -13.92 -32.53 -12.36
C LYS A 643 -14.48 -31.28 -11.69
N VAL A 644 -14.67 -31.36 -10.37
CA VAL A 644 -15.01 -30.21 -9.53
C VAL A 644 -13.79 -29.29 -9.41
N ILE A 645 -14.02 -27.99 -9.66
CA ILE A 645 -13.04 -26.90 -9.57
C ILE A 645 -13.20 -26.22 -8.21
N ASP A 646 -12.75 -26.92 -7.18
CA ASP A 646 -12.76 -26.45 -5.80
C ASP A 646 -11.59 -25.48 -5.51
N LEU A 647 -11.51 -25.00 -4.27
CA LEU A 647 -10.49 -24.03 -3.85
C LEU A 647 -9.04 -24.55 -4.00
N THR A 648 -8.79 -25.87 -4.00
CA THR A 648 -7.43 -26.41 -4.24
C THR A 648 -7.00 -26.22 -5.69
N VAL A 649 -7.93 -26.37 -6.64
CA VAL A 649 -7.65 -26.15 -8.07
C VAL A 649 -7.36 -24.68 -8.31
N TRP A 650 -8.15 -23.79 -7.69
CA TRP A 650 -7.94 -22.35 -7.77
C TRP A 650 -6.63 -21.90 -7.14
N GLN A 651 -6.27 -22.43 -5.97
CA GLN A 651 -4.97 -22.21 -5.36
C GLN A 651 -3.85 -22.59 -6.33
N HIS A 652 -3.95 -23.77 -6.95
CA HIS A 652 -2.96 -24.22 -7.92
C HIS A 652 -2.83 -23.26 -9.12
N TRP A 653 -3.93 -22.76 -9.67
CA TRP A 653 -3.87 -21.75 -10.73
C TRP A 653 -3.22 -20.44 -10.26
N LEU A 654 -3.56 -19.97 -9.06
CA LEU A 654 -3.02 -18.73 -8.48
C LEU A 654 -1.53 -18.82 -8.14
N GLU A 655 -0.95 -20.01 -8.01
CA GLU A 655 0.51 -20.17 -7.94
C GLU A 655 1.18 -19.62 -9.20
N PHE A 656 0.52 -19.71 -10.37
CA PHE A 656 1.00 -19.30 -11.69
C PHE A 656 0.32 -18.04 -12.24
N GLN A 657 -0.77 -17.60 -11.60
CA GLN A 657 -1.63 -16.49 -12.05
C GLN A 657 -1.90 -15.54 -10.89
N ASN A 658 -0.95 -14.65 -10.57
CA ASN A 658 -1.12 -13.67 -9.49
C ASN A 658 -1.93 -12.42 -9.90
N ARG A 659 -2.52 -12.43 -11.10
CA ARG A 659 -3.23 -11.29 -11.68
C ARG A 659 -4.67 -11.58 -12.04
N ILE A 660 -5.28 -12.61 -11.46
CA ILE A 660 -6.72 -12.82 -11.63
C ILE A 660 -7.47 -11.67 -10.93
N GLU A 661 -7.94 -10.72 -11.74
CA GLU A 661 -8.64 -9.54 -11.28
C GLU A 661 -10.12 -9.84 -11.04
N MET A 662 -10.73 -10.63 -11.92
CA MET A 662 -12.16 -10.92 -11.87
C MET A 662 -12.44 -12.41 -12.11
N VAL A 663 -13.27 -12.99 -11.24
CA VAL A 663 -13.87 -14.32 -11.46
C VAL A 663 -15.39 -14.19 -11.40
N ILE A 664 -16.08 -14.79 -12.36
CA ILE A 664 -17.54 -14.83 -12.37
C ILE A 664 -17.98 -16.28 -12.44
N LEU A 665 -18.69 -16.72 -11.42
CA LEU A 665 -19.24 -18.06 -11.27
C LEU A 665 -20.75 -18.02 -11.50
N ASN A 666 -21.17 -18.03 -12.77
CA ASN A 666 -22.58 -18.00 -13.16
C ASN A 666 -23.23 -19.38 -13.01
N THR A 667 -23.32 -19.85 -11.77
CA THR A 667 -23.86 -21.17 -11.39
C THR A 667 -24.70 -21.06 -10.12
N CYS A 668 -25.35 -22.14 -9.71
CA CYS A 668 -26.15 -22.16 -8.50
C CYS A 668 -25.25 -22.12 -7.26
N ASN A 669 -25.66 -21.43 -6.19
CA ASN A 669 -25.00 -21.49 -4.87
C ASN A 669 -23.48 -21.21 -4.85
N SER A 670 -22.94 -20.50 -5.83
CA SER A 670 -21.49 -20.23 -5.98
C SER A 670 -20.95 -19.08 -5.12
N LYS A 671 -21.80 -18.40 -4.32
CA LYS A 671 -21.39 -17.29 -3.43
C LYS A 671 -20.21 -17.67 -2.53
N ASN A 672 -20.26 -18.84 -1.89
CA ASN A 672 -19.24 -19.25 -0.92
C ASN A 672 -17.88 -19.40 -1.59
N LEU A 673 -17.82 -20.11 -2.73
CA LEU A 673 -16.58 -20.24 -3.50
C LEU A 673 -16.10 -18.88 -3.98
N ALA A 674 -16.97 -18.05 -4.58
CA ALA A 674 -16.60 -16.71 -5.04
C ALA A 674 -15.96 -15.90 -3.90
N TRP A 675 -16.57 -15.91 -2.73
CA TRP A 675 -16.03 -15.22 -1.58
C TRP A 675 -14.69 -15.80 -1.10
N GLN A 676 -14.54 -17.13 -1.01
CA GLN A 676 -13.25 -17.77 -0.72
C GLN A 676 -12.15 -17.44 -1.75
N LEU A 677 -12.50 -17.28 -3.03
CA LEU A 677 -11.54 -16.88 -4.07
C LEU A 677 -10.94 -15.50 -3.78
N THR A 678 -11.75 -14.57 -3.28
CA THR A 678 -11.24 -13.25 -2.91
C THR A 678 -10.19 -13.32 -1.80
N GLN A 679 -10.35 -14.29 -0.91
CA GLN A 679 -9.47 -14.47 0.23
C GLN A 679 -8.16 -15.16 -0.10
N ILE A 680 -8.08 -15.85 -1.25
CA ILE A 680 -6.83 -16.45 -1.74
C ILE A 680 -6.16 -15.61 -2.83
N GLY A 681 -6.65 -14.41 -3.13
CA GLY A 681 -5.95 -13.43 -3.97
C GLY A 681 -6.54 -13.14 -5.34
N VAL A 682 -7.74 -13.68 -5.64
CA VAL A 682 -8.58 -13.09 -6.68
C VAL A 682 -9.05 -11.72 -6.19
N LYS A 683 -8.99 -10.68 -7.03
CA LYS A 683 -9.36 -9.33 -6.54
C LYS A 683 -10.87 -9.15 -6.38
N THR A 684 -11.65 -9.66 -7.33
CA THR A 684 -13.10 -9.60 -7.30
C THR A 684 -13.68 -10.92 -7.79
N ALA A 685 -14.68 -11.45 -7.08
CA ALA A 685 -15.37 -12.65 -7.48
C ALA A 685 -16.88 -12.49 -7.29
N ILE A 686 -17.65 -12.99 -8.26
CA ILE A 686 -19.12 -12.90 -8.28
C ILE A 686 -19.68 -14.32 -8.32
N GLY A 687 -20.65 -14.61 -7.46
CA GLY A 687 -21.37 -15.88 -7.42
C GLY A 687 -22.81 -15.72 -6.95
N SER A 688 -23.65 -16.71 -7.22
CA SER A 688 -25.06 -16.71 -6.81
C SER A 688 -25.23 -17.25 -5.38
N ASN A 689 -26.12 -16.63 -4.60
CA ASN A 689 -26.49 -17.11 -3.27
C ASN A 689 -27.61 -18.17 -3.30
N ALA A 690 -28.16 -18.48 -4.47
CA ALA A 690 -29.32 -19.37 -4.60
C ALA A 690 -29.22 -20.24 -5.85
N MET A 691 -30.17 -21.16 -5.98
CA MET A 691 -30.43 -21.86 -7.23
C MET A 691 -30.93 -20.88 -8.30
N VAL A 692 -30.35 -20.96 -9.49
CA VAL A 692 -30.65 -20.10 -10.62
C VAL A 692 -31.19 -20.96 -11.76
N MET A 693 -32.32 -20.56 -12.35
CA MET A 693 -32.84 -21.23 -13.55
C MET A 693 -31.93 -20.93 -14.74
N ASP A 694 -31.72 -21.91 -15.62
CA ASP A 694 -30.84 -21.82 -16.79
C ASP A 694 -31.08 -20.56 -17.65
N ASN A 695 -32.35 -20.25 -17.96
CA ASN A 695 -32.69 -19.04 -18.72
C ASN A 695 -32.31 -17.75 -17.99
N VAL A 696 -32.55 -17.67 -16.68
CA VAL A 696 -32.22 -16.51 -15.84
C VAL A 696 -30.71 -16.33 -15.72
N GLY A 697 -29.97 -17.42 -15.50
CA GLY A 697 -28.51 -17.41 -15.46
C GLY A 697 -27.93 -16.93 -16.79
N ALA A 698 -28.43 -17.47 -17.91
CA ALA A 698 -28.03 -17.06 -19.25
C ALA A 698 -28.33 -15.58 -19.53
N ASP A 699 -29.53 -15.09 -19.19
CA ASP A 699 -29.90 -13.68 -19.38
C ASP A 699 -29.01 -12.76 -18.53
N PHE A 700 -28.74 -13.13 -17.27
CA PHE A 700 -27.80 -12.41 -16.40
C PHE A 700 -26.40 -12.30 -17.03
N GLY A 701 -25.82 -13.40 -17.50
CA GLY A 701 -24.50 -13.41 -18.13
C GLY A 701 -24.45 -12.53 -19.38
N ILE A 702 -25.49 -12.61 -20.23
CA ILE A 702 -25.63 -11.79 -21.45
C ILE A 702 -25.73 -10.30 -21.11
N ASP A 703 -26.62 -9.92 -20.20
CA ASP A 703 -26.88 -8.51 -19.85
C ASP A 703 -25.70 -7.88 -19.13
N MET A 704 -25.04 -8.62 -18.25
CA MET A 704 -23.82 -8.20 -17.60
C MET A 704 -22.70 -7.97 -18.63
N MET A 705 -22.46 -8.90 -19.57
CA MET A 705 -21.42 -8.71 -20.58
C MET A 705 -21.74 -7.56 -21.53
N LYS A 706 -23.00 -7.41 -21.92
CA LYS A 706 -23.48 -6.27 -22.70
C LYS A 706 -23.19 -4.95 -21.97
N SER A 707 -23.46 -4.89 -20.67
CA SER A 707 -23.22 -3.70 -19.85
C SER A 707 -21.73 -3.39 -19.73
N ILE A 708 -20.89 -4.39 -19.48
CA ILE A 708 -19.43 -4.23 -19.37
C ILE A 708 -18.81 -3.74 -20.69
N THR A 709 -19.30 -4.24 -21.82
CA THR A 709 -18.75 -3.94 -23.16
C THR A 709 -19.26 -2.63 -23.77
N GLN A 710 -20.31 -2.02 -23.22
CA GLN A 710 -20.82 -0.72 -23.68
C GLN A 710 -19.99 0.43 -23.06
N GLU A 711 -19.47 1.32 -23.92
CA GLU A 711 -18.47 2.37 -23.62
C GLU A 711 -18.76 3.24 -22.38
N LYS A 712 -20.04 3.45 -22.02
CA LYS A 712 -20.42 4.29 -20.87
C LYS A 712 -20.04 3.70 -19.51
N TYR A 713 -19.88 2.38 -19.39
CA TYR A 713 -19.67 1.72 -18.09
C TYR A 713 -18.25 1.20 -17.89
N PHE A 714 -17.44 1.07 -18.95
CA PHE A 714 -16.09 0.54 -18.83
C PHE A 714 -15.18 1.41 -17.93
N PHE A 715 -15.30 2.75 -18.02
CA PHE A 715 -14.61 3.67 -17.11
C PHE A 715 -15.11 3.55 -15.66
N GLN A 716 -16.40 3.29 -15.46
CA GLN A 716 -16.99 3.14 -14.13
C GLN A 716 -16.55 1.82 -13.48
N ILE A 717 -16.50 0.71 -14.23
CA ILE A 717 -15.98 -0.57 -13.75
C ILE A 717 -14.48 -0.49 -13.45
N LYS A 718 -13.69 0.24 -14.25
CA LYS A 718 -12.27 0.50 -13.95
C LYS A 718 -12.09 1.27 -12.64
N ASN A 719 -13.00 2.19 -12.33
CA ASN A 719 -13.01 2.91 -11.04
C ASN A 719 -13.53 2.04 -9.89
N LEU A 720 -14.53 1.18 -10.12
CA LEU A 720 -15.04 0.18 -9.16
C LEU A 720 -14.05 -0.95 -8.87
N ILE A 721 -13.15 -1.27 -9.80
CA ILE A 721 -12.02 -2.18 -9.59
C ILE A 721 -10.87 -1.46 -8.86
N LYS A 722 -10.80 -0.12 -8.90
CA LYS A 722 -9.75 0.64 -8.18
C LYS A 722 -10.13 0.94 -6.72
N GLN A 723 -11.41 1.18 -6.47
CA GLN A 723 -12.03 1.17 -5.14
C GLN A 723 -12.07 -0.26 -4.61
#